data_AF-A0AAW4BDE5-F1
#
_entry.id   AF-A0AAW4BDE5-F1
#
_cell.length_a   1.000
_cell.length_b   1.000
_cell.length_c   1.000
_cell.angle_alpha   90.00
_cell.angle_beta   90.00
_cell.angle_gamma   90.00
#
_symmetry.space_group_name_H-M   'P 1'
#
loop_
_entity.id
_entity.type
_entity.pdbx_description
1 polymer ?
#
loop_
_entity_poly.entity_id
_entity_poly.type
_entity_poly.pdbx_seq_one_letter_code
_entity_poly.pdbx_strand_id
1 'polypeptide(L)'
;MTSQYIALAVSLLSLSSTVAQATTNEAEGCIISRLNGEKYCLNVGERSGYSLPSWIYAHPVDVQAPSGVSVMLSDWDNLSYNRLAVFNSYTGNEDLKNVKAYNGAYLDFSKPRSMRVLASETYPEACIVSRQTGERFCLKEGERSGYSLPAYIYAHEVDVEAPQGLGVMLSDWDNLSYNRLAVFGGHTQNEQMRAVTAYNGETLDFSKPRSMRVVPYEGDSSALNMKLKWSWQGSAFQPNSNQVMVTPVAAQLNDDNGDGKIDEKDVADLIVVTFEGNKYANGGLVRALSGVDGSELWSYANGGVIADARYSPAVGDLDGDGIVEIVTTNNRDQFITILDNQGNIKKQIPTTESGWRIVGDITLADLDHDGSVEILAADGVYNYHTGLIFNHPWAPSSINVDVDGDQQQEVFSGGTLFQNNGAINWQYHANDAVWFSSLVNLDNDAEPEIIASVPASASTGHNARFAVLEHDGTIKWEINNTANPGGGVQAVSNFLGKAQAVETTEFSKIYGYQPNSNPASIVLAVDGKISVRSGFAIDAIGASASTLVGGTGGNLNAAVNVKDIKAIDLTWGKYYWGGYHLLALDFRMSNGSVISMGSKNYAYSKQTERFTVPVGSRIKGIKAWSAGWLLDGVQFELATLNGTNDLDVKGIVYAGYAAVDMYNSKGERVWSVANDDTGSGKIGVSAYDFDNDGIDEVLVQDHARVRVLDGKTGKERASLAHSTATLWEYPIVVDLEGDNNAELIVVANDFDKNYVVNHGVFVYESADSAKPWKNATRIWNQHAFHLTNINQDGTLPTFVEPSWLSHNTYRSSTLRATVGGESPIFGYSNTQQSQRVVTADNQMYLRSGFAIDAIGTTANNLVGGPVQGTNGGVLRAPIALDQLQSVEVTSGLYNWGGYHIVAIKFTMKDGSSVLLGSTHYASNKKVETYTVPQGKRIKQINVWTGGWLVEGLQFVFD
;
A
#
# COMPACT_ATOMS: atom_id res chain seq x y z
N MET A 1 -64.61 20.08 2.63
CA MET A 1 -64.70 19.34 1.36
C MET A 1 -63.83 18.10 1.57
N THR A 2 -64.42 17.06 2.17
CA THR A 2 -64.88 15.81 1.50
C THR A 2 -63.71 14.99 0.96
N SER A 3 -63.48 13.72 1.27
CA SER A 3 -63.96 12.72 2.25
C SER A 3 -63.12 11.46 1.94
N GLN A 4 -62.62 10.73 2.95
CA GLN A 4 -62.87 9.29 3.27
C GLN A 4 -62.68 8.29 2.10
N TYR A 5 -61.95 7.17 2.21
CA TYR A 5 -62.13 5.97 3.07
C TYR A 5 -60.80 5.15 3.07
N ILE A 6 -60.21 4.66 4.17
CA ILE A 6 -60.54 3.50 5.05
C ILE A 6 -60.43 2.14 4.33
N ALA A 7 -59.29 1.44 4.52
CA ALA A 7 -59.11 0.16 5.26
C ALA A 7 -59.15 -1.10 4.36
N LEU A 8 -58.54 -2.26 4.64
CA LEU A 8 -58.16 -2.93 5.89
C LEU A 8 -57.08 -4.01 5.59
N ALA A 9 -56.33 -4.42 6.62
CA ALA A 9 -55.25 -5.41 6.66
C ALA A 9 -55.67 -6.87 6.35
N VAL A 10 -54.70 -7.75 6.02
CA VAL A 10 -54.32 -9.00 6.76
C VAL A 10 -52.94 -9.48 6.29
N SER A 11 -52.07 -9.77 7.26
CA SER A 11 -50.74 -10.40 7.21
C SER A 11 -50.76 -11.92 6.95
N LEU A 12 -49.76 -12.48 6.24
CA LEU A 12 -49.10 -13.75 6.60
C LEU A 12 -47.92 -14.11 5.65
N LEU A 13 -46.69 -13.99 6.18
CA LEU A 13 -45.46 -14.80 6.00
C LEU A 13 -45.17 -15.53 4.67
N SER A 14 -44.03 -15.20 4.04
CA SER A 14 -42.94 -16.18 3.79
C SER A 14 -41.63 -15.49 3.36
N LEU A 15 -40.52 -16.04 3.82
CA LEU A 15 -39.14 -15.64 3.54
C LEU A 15 -38.75 -15.95 2.09
N SER A 16 -38.11 -14.99 1.41
CA SER A 16 -37.06 -15.29 0.42
C SER A 16 -36.17 -14.07 0.16
N SER A 17 -34.89 -14.26 0.49
CA SER A 17 -33.69 -13.68 -0.14
C SER A 17 -33.87 -12.48 -1.07
N THR A 18 -33.43 -11.31 -0.57
CA THR A 18 -32.96 -10.20 -1.40
C THR A 18 -31.76 -10.67 -2.23
N VAL A 19 -31.99 -10.99 -3.49
CA VAL A 19 -30.92 -10.98 -4.51
C VAL A 19 -30.57 -9.52 -4.73
N ALA A 20 -29.36 -9.15 -4.35
CA ALA A 20 -28.77 -7.86 -4.67
C ALA A 20 -28.79 -7.69 -6.20
N GLN A 21 -29.42 -6.62 -6.65
CA GLN A 21 -29.43 -6.20 -8.04
C GLN A 21 -28.03 -5.64 -8.35
N ALA A 22 -27.13 -6.51 -8.80
CA ALA A 22 -25.87 -6.10 -9.39
C ALA A 22 -26.19 -5.33 -10.69
N THR A 23 -25.75 -4.09 -10.75
CA THR A 23 -25.92 -3.16 -11.87
C THR A 23 -25.02 -3.56 -13.04
N THR A 24 -25.60 -4.16 -14.09
CA THR A 24 -24.94 -4.54 -15.34
C THR A 24 -24.81 -3.35 -16.31
N ASN A 25 -24.12 -2.29 -15.93
CA ASN A 25 -24.12 -1.02 -16.69
C ASN A 25 -22.83 -0.69 -17.48
N GLU A 26 -21.88 -1.61 -17.67
CA GLU A 26 -20.61 -1.30 -18.37
C GLU A 26 -20.18 -2.33 -19.44
N ALA A 27 -21.10 -3.12 -19.98
CA ALA A 27 -20.78 -4.06 -21.06
C ALA A 27 -21.16 -3.47 -22.43
N GLU A 28 -20.19 -3.29 -23.33
CA GLU A 28 -20.39 -2.68 -24.66
C GLU A 28 -20.29 -3.69 -25.81
N GLY A 29 -21.12 -3.51 -26.83
CA GLY A 29 -21.05 -4.23 -28.10
C GLY A 29 -20.72 -3.27 -29.25
N CYS A 30 -19.85 -3.69 -30.17
CA CYS A 30 -19.27 -2.77 -31.14
C CYS A 30 -19.25 -3.31 -32.58
N ILE A 31 -19.18 -2.40 -33.53
CA ILE A 31 -18.80 -2.66 -34.92
C ILE A 31 -17.50 -1.94 -35.26
N ILE A 32 -16.62 -2.59 -36.01
CA ILE A 32 -15.30 -2.08 -36.39
C ILE A 32 -15.27 -1.91 -37.90
N SER A 33 -15.00 -0.71 -38.39
CA SER A 33 -14.92 -0.47 -39.84
C SER A 33 -13.65 -1.06 -40.44
N ARG A 34 -13.80 -1.85 -41.52
CA ARG A 34 -12.68 -2.39 -42.29
C ARG A 34 -12.03 -1.36 -43.23
N LEU A 35 -12.58 -0.16 -43.34
CA LEU A 35 -12.01 0.90 -44.19
C LEU A 35 -10.95 1.71 -43.46
N ASN A 36 -11.15 1.96 -42.16
CA ASN A 36 -10.30 2.85 -41.38
C ASN A 36 -9.98 2.35 -39.96
N GLY A 37 -10.50 1.19 -39.54
CA GLY A 37 -10.26 0.61 -38.21
C GLY A 37 -11.06 1.26 -37.07
N GLU A 38 -11.87 2.28 -37.35
CA GLU A 38 -12.64 2.98 -36.32
C GLU A 38 -13.77 2.10 -35.77
N LYS A 39 -14.00 2.24 -34.46
CA LYS A 39 -14.93 1.41 -33.69
C LYS A 39 -16.13 2.24 -33.23
N TYR A 40 -17.33 1.73 -33.45
CA TYR A 40 -18.57 2.29 -32.90
C TYR A 40 -19.18 1.32 -31.89
N CYS A 41 -19.21 1.72 -30.62
CA CYS A 41 -19.68 0.93 -29.47
C CYS A 41 -20.94 1.51 -28.86
N LEU A 42 -21.76 0.65 -28.26
CA LEU A 42 -22.95 1.00 -27.49
C LEU A 42 -23.06 0.09 -26.26
N ASN A 43 -23.60 0.62 -25.16
CA ASN A 43 -23.87 -0.17 -23.97
C ASN A 43 -25.06 -1.13 -24.17
N VAL A 44 -25.12 -2.20 -23.37
CA VAL A 44 -26.28 -3.09 -23.30
C VAL A 44 -27.57 -2.28 -23.11
N GLY A 45 -28.50 -2.47 -24.06
CA GLY A 45 -29.79 -1.77 -24.09
C GLY A 45 -29.85 -0.59 -25.07
N GLU A 46 -28.70 -0.01 -25.45
CA GLU A 46 -28.58 1.16 -26.32
C GLU A 46 -28.63 0.83 -27.81
N ARG A 47 -28.97 1.84 -28.64
CA ARG A 47 -29.09 1.75 -30.11
C ARG A 47 -28.50 2.97 -30.81
N SER A 48 -28.11 2.82 -32.07
CA SER A 48 -27.42 3.85 -32.86
C SER A 48 -28.26 5.06 -33.31
N GLY A 49 -29.43 5.31 -32.70
CA GLY A 49 -30.41 6.29 -33.21
C GLY A 49 -31.19 5.78 -34.43
N TYR A 50 -31.54 6.67 -35.37
CA TYR A 50 -32.26 6.30 -36.60
C TYR A 50 -31.36 5.57 -37.61
N SER A 51 -30.07 5.91 -37.68
CA SER A 51 -29.07 5.27 -38.52
C SER A 51 -27.71 5.36 -37.85
N LEU A 52 -26.76 4.51 -38.22
CA LEU A 52 -25.37 4.63 -37.79
C LEU A 52 -24.80 6.03 -38.09
N PRO A 53 -23.82 6.51 -37.29
CA PRO A 53 -23.11 7.75 -37.58
C PRO A 53 -22.54 7.76 -39.00
N SER A 54 -22.52 8.93 -39.64
CA SER A 54 -22.13 9.09 -41.05
C SER A 54 -20.74 8.56 -41.38
N TRP A 55 -19.83 8.51 -40.40
CA TRP A 55 -18.46 8.03 -40.56
C TRP A 55 -18.32 6.50 -40.54
N ILE A 56 -19.35 5.74 -40.14
CA ILE A 56 -19.36 4.26 -40.20
C ILE A 56 -20.59 3.68 -40.89
N TYR A 57 -21.52 4.53 -41.31
CA TYR A 57 -22.75 4.15 -42.01
C TYR A 57 -22.45 3.38 -43.31
N ALA A 58 -22.99 2.16 -43.42
CA ALA A 58 -22.81 1.26 -44.57
C ALA A 58 -21.34 0.93 -44.92
N HIS A 59 -20.40 1.11 -43.99
CA HIS A 59 -19.04 0.59 -44.12
C HIS A 59 -19.04 -0.95 -44.04
N PRO A 60 -18.11 -1.65 -44.72
CA PRO A 60 -17.79 -3.02 -44.37
C PRO A 60 -17.31 -3.07 -42.92
N VAL A 61 -17.98 -3.84 -42.07
CA VAL A 61 -17.61 -3.95 -40.64
C VAL A 61 -17.35 -5.39 -40.19
N ASP A 62 -16.56 -5.52 -39.14
CA ASP A 62 -16.53 -6.70 -38.28
C ASP A 62 -17.34 -6.40 -37.00
N VAL A 63 -17.95 -7.41 -36.38
CA VAL A 63 -18.70 -7.26 -35.12
C VAL A 63 -17.83 -7.73 -33.96
N GLN A 64 -17.79 -6.97 -32.87
CA GLN A 64 -17.20 -7.36 -31.60
C GLN A 64 -18.28 -7.37 -30.50
N ALA A 65 -18.61 -8.56 -30.01
CA ALA A 65 -19.57 -8.76 -28.93
C ALA A 65 -18.88 -9.54 -27.79
N PRO A 66 -18.53 -8.89 -26.66
CA PRO A 66 -17.98 -9.54 -25.47
C PRO A 66 -18.95 -10.52 -24.79
N SER A 67 -18.45 -11.33 -23.86
CA SER A 67 -19.28 -12.28 -23.10
C SER A 67 -20.44 -11.58 -22.39
N GLY A 68 -21.64 -12.15 -22.46
CA GLY A 68 -22.86 -11.55 -21.92
C GLY A 68 -23.44 -10.40 -22.76
N VAL A 69 -22.88 -10.10 -23.95
CA VAL A 69 -23.31 -9.02 -24.85
C VAL A 69 -23.57 -9.56 -26.25
N SER A 70 -24.63 -9.09 -26.91
CA SER A 70 -24.92 -9.35 -28.32
C SER A 70 -25.05 -8.04 -29.09
N VAL A 71 -24.56 -8.02 -30.33
CA VAL A 71 -24.78 -6.91 -31.28
C VAL A 71 -25.87 -7.32 -32.27
N MET A 72 -26.97 -6.57 -32.29
CA MET A 72 -28.04 -6.69 -33.28
C MET A 72 -27.80 -5.69 -34.40
N LEU A 73 -27.75 -6.15 -35.65
CA LEU A 73 -27.57 -5.30 -36.84
C LEU A 73 -28.82 -5.30 -37.72
N SER A 74 -28.98 -4.21 -38.47
CA SER A 74 -29.90 -4.12 -39.61
C SER A 74 -29.20 -3.61 -40.86
N ASP A 75 -29.58 -4.17 -42.03
CA ASP A 75 -29.20 -3.66 -43.34
C ASP A 75 -30.03 -2.43 -43.78
N TRP A 76 -30.93 -1.96 -42.90
CA TRP A 76 -31.82 -0.81 -43.07
C TRP A 76 -31.70 0.19 -41.92
N ASP A 77 -32.19 1.41 -42.16
CA ASP A 77 -32.33 2.41 -41.11
C ASP A 77 -33.42 2.01 -40.11
N ASN A 78 -33.25 2.48 -38.89
CA ASN A 78 -34.20 2.42 -37.79
C ASN A 78 -34.64 1.00 -37.40
N LEU A 79 -33.70 0.05 -37.38
CA LEU A 79 -33.89 -1.34 -36.88
C LEU A 79 -35.27 -1.93 -37.25
N SER A 80 -35.66 -1.85 -38.53
CA SER A 80 -37.06 -1.98 -38.96
C SER A 80 -37.41 -3.31 -39.66
N TYR A 81 -38.72 -3.63 -39.70
CA TYR A 81 -39.35 -4.77 -40.40
C TYR A 81 -38.71 -6.15 -40.19
N ASN A 82 -38.18 -6.43 -38.99
CA ASN A 82 -37.53 -7.72 -38.68
C ASN A 82 -36.39 -8.07 -39.67
N ARG A 83 -35.79 -7.07 -40.34
CA ARG A 83 -34.56 -7.20 -41.13
C ARG A 83 -33.36 -7.11 -40.19
N LEU A 84 -33.36 -8.00 -39.21
CA LEU A 84 -32.48 -7.97 -38.05
C LEU A 84 -31.80 -9.34 -37.90
N ALA A 85 -30.53 -9.32 -37.53
CA ALA A 85 -29.78 -10.48 -37.08
C ALA A 85 -28.97 -10.11 -35.83
N VAL A 86 -28.76 -11.09 -34.95
CA VAL A 86 -28.07 -10.92 -33.67
C VAL A 86 -26.79 -11.74 -33.68
N PHE A 87 -25.70 -11.12 -33.27
CA PHE A 87 -24.35 -11.66 -33.28
C PHE A 87 -23.82 -11.65 -31.84
N ASN A 88 -23.42 -12.81 -31.34
CA ASN A 88 -23.12 -13.04 -29.91
C ASN A 88 -21.62 -13.18 -29.61
N SER A 89 -20.78 -13.01 -30.62
CA SER A 89 -19.34 -13.14 -30.52
C SER A 89 -18.68 -12.28 -31.60
N TYR A 90 -17.35 -12.27 -31.64
CA TYR A 90 -16.64 -11.73 -32.78
C TYR A 90 -17.15 -12.39 -34.07
N THR A 91 -17.65 -11.59 -35.02
CA THR A 91 -18.18 -12.07 -36.30
C THR A 91 -17.50 -11.29 -37.41
N GLY A 92 -16.74 -11.99 -38.25
CA GLY A 92 -16.03 -11.38 -39.37
C GLY A 92 -16.98 -10.94 -40.49
N ASN A 93 -16.57 -9.97 -41.28
CA ASN A 93 -17.39 -9.35 -42.33
C ASN A 93 -17.97 -10.34 -43.35
N GLU A 94 -17.26 -11.42 -43.68
CA GLU A 94 -17.77 -12.44 -44.61
C GLU A 94 -18.92 -13.25 -43.99
N ASP A 95 -18.86 -13.53 -42.69
CA ASP A 95 -19.88 -14.26 -41.94
C ASP A 95 -21.16 -13.43 -41.70
N LEU A 96 -21.08 -12.12 -41.95
CA LEU A 96 -22.23 -11.22 -41.95
C LEU A 96 -23.01 -11.26 -43.28
N LYS A 97 -22.48 -11.91 -44.32
CA LYS A 97 -23.14 -12.05 -45.62
C LYS A 97 -24.05 -13.28 -45.62
N ASN A 98 -25.23 -13.14 -46.22
CA ASN A 98 -26.20 -14.25 -46.35
C ASN A 98 -26.63 -14.83 -44.98
N VAL A 99 -26.99 -13.95 -44.04
CA VAL A 99 -27.50 -14.32 -42.71
C VAL A 99 -29.02 -14.31 -42.71
N LYS A 100 -29.65 -15.35 -42.14
CA LYS A 100 -31.11 -15.43 -42.02
C LYS A 100 -31.60 -14.38 -41.01
N ALA A 101 -32.27 -13.34 -41.51
CA ALA A 101 -32.88 -12.30 -40.71
C ALA A 101 -34.17 -12.77 -40.02
N TYR A 102 -34.64 -12.02 -39.02
CA TYR A 102 -35.86 -12.32 -38.26
C TYR A 102 -37.13 -12.43 -39.12
N ASN A 103 -37.18 -11.77 -40.28
CA ASN A 103 -38.27 -11.89 -41.25
C ASN A 103 -38.18 -13.14 -42.14
N GLY A 104 -37.18 -14.00 -41.93
CA GLY A 104 -36.98 -15.25 -42.65
C GLY A 104 -36.20 -15.14 -43.97
N ALA A 105 -35.87 -13.92 -44.43
CA ALA A 105 -35.04 -13.70 -45.61
C ALA A 105 -33.55 -13.83 -45.26
N TYR A 106 -32.73 -14.27 -46.21
CA TYR A 106 -31.27 -14.20 -46.09
C TYR A 106 -30.79 -12.84 -46.61
N LEU A 107 -30.16 -12.06 -45.73
CA LEU A 107 -29.74 -10.68 -45.96
C LEU A 107 -28.24 -10.50 -45.75
N ASP A 108 -27.70 -9.37 -46.21
CA ASP A 108 -26.30 -9.00 -46.04
C ASP A 108 -26.18 -7.92 -44.97
N PHE A 109 -25.59 -8.27 -43.83
CA PHE A 109 -25.32 -7.37 -42.70
C PHE A 109 -23.86 -6.90 -42.67
N SER A 110 -23.06 -7.25 -43.68
CA SER A 110 -21.65 -6.85 -43.76
C SER A 110 -21.47 -5.34 -43.88
N LYS A 111 -22.53 -4.62 -44.29
CA LYS A 111 -22.61 -3.15 -44.38
C LYS A 111 -23.85 -2.62 -43.68
N PRO A 112 -23.90 -2.65 -42.34
CA PRO A 112 -25.10 -2.31 -41.60
C PRO A 112 -25.43 -0.82 -41.70
N ARG A 113 -26.69 -0.50 -41.45
CA ARG A 113 -27.21 0.87 -41.44
C ARG A 113 -27.72 1.30 -40.08
N SER A 114 -28.04 0.36 -39.19
CA SER A 114 -28.37 0.62 -37.79
C SER A 114 -27.97 -0.55 -36.90
N MET A 115 -27.68 -0.28 -35.62
CA MET A 115 -27.34 -1.31 -34.63
C MET A 115 -27.99 -1.08 -33.27
N ARG A 116 -28.09 -2.15 -32.48
CA ARG A 116 -28.46 -2.16 -31.07
C ARG A 116 -27.63 -3.19 -30.32
N VAL A 117 -27.32 -2.92 -29.05
CA VAL A 117 -26.65 -3.87 -28.18
C VAL A 117 -27.65 -4.46 -27.19
N LEU A 118 -27.59 -5.78 -27.01
CA LEU A 118 -28.49 -6.56 -26.18
C LEU A 118 -27.67 -7.31 -25.12
N ALA A 119 -28.27 -7.57 -23.97
CA ALA A 119 -27.73 -8.57 -23.05
C ALA A 119 -27.85 -9.94 -23.73
N SER A 120 -26.75 -10.68 -23.79
CA SER A 120 -26.76 -12.04 -24.31
C SER A 120 -26.86 -13.05 -23.18
N GLU A 121 -27.72 -14.04 -23.34
CA GLU A 121 -27.69 -15.26 -22.51
C GLU A 121 -26.60 -16.25 -22.97
N THR A 122 -25.66 -15.84 -23.85
CA THR A 122 -24.52 -16.69 -24.21
C THR A 122 -23.44 -16.66 -23.13
N TYR A 123 -23.34 -17.77 -22.41
CA TYR A 123 -22.26 -18.11 -21.50
C TYR A 123 -20.90 -18.03 -22.19
N PRO A 124 -19.84 -17.55 -21.51
CA PRO A 124 -18.48 -17.58 -22.04
C PRO A 124 -18.05 -19.02 -22.39
N GLU A 125 -17.25 -19.17 -23.43
CA GLU A 125 -16.67 -20.45 -23.86
C GLU A 125 -15.16 -20.43 -23.66
N ALA A 126 -14.58 -21.55 -23.24
CA ALA A 126 -13.14 -21.73 -23.17
C ALA A 126 -12.68 -22.74 -24.24
N CYS A 127 -11.55 -22.46 -24.86
CA CYS A 127 -11.08 -23.13 -26.05
C CYS A 127 -9.70 -23.75 -25.86
N ILE A 128 -9.45 -24.82 -26.60
CA ILE A 128 -8.10 -25.22 -27.00
C ILE A 128 -7.87 -24.87 -28.46
N VAL A 129 -6.65 -24.44 -28.79
CA VAL A 129 -6.27 -24.02 -30.14
C VAL A 129 -5.11 -24.88 -30.61
N SER A 130 -5.28 -25.57 -31.74
CA SER A 130 -4.20 -26.40 -32.28
C SER A 130 -3.05 -25.52 -32.81
N ARG A 131 -1.83 -25.73 -32.33
CA ARG A 131 -0.62 -25.11 -32.87
C ARG A 131 -0.27 -25.62 -34.28
N GLN A 132 -0.81 -26.77 -34.68
CA GLN A 132 -0.55 -27.38 -35.97
C GLN A 132 -1.45 -26.82 -37.07
N THR A 133 -2.73 -26.58 -36.77
CA THR A 133 -3.75 -26.19 -37.76
C THR A 133 -4.38 -24.83 -37.51
N GLY A 134 -4.22 -24.24 -36.32
CA GLY A 134 -4.92 -23.04 -35.88
C GLY A 134 -6.39 -23.26 -35.53
N GLU A 135 -6.91 -24.49 -35.64
CA GLU A 135 -8.31 -24.80 -35.38
C GLU A 135 -8.62 -24.74 -33.87
N ARG A 136 -9.81 -24.23 -33.54
CA ARG A 136 -10.28 -24.04 -32.17
C ARG A 136 -11.35 -25.09 -31.83
N PHE A 137 -11.28 -25.65 -30.64
CA PHE A 137 -12.37 -26.44 -30.06
C PHE A 137 -12.80 -25.81 -28.73
N CYS A 138 -14.00 -25.25 -28.71
CA CYS A 138 -14.54 -24.42 -27.64
C CYS A 138 -15.76 -25.09 -27.00
N LEU A 139 -15.90 -24.94 -25.68
CA LEU A 139 -16.99 -25.50 -24.88
C LEU A 139 -17.44 -24.48 -23.83
N LYS A 140 -18.71 -24.57 -23.40
CA LYS A 140 -19.27 -23.74 -22.32
C LYS A 140 -18.98 -24.34 -20.95
N GLU A 141 -19.15 -23.55 -19.90
CA GLU A 141 -19.09 -24.02 -18.51
C GLU A 141 -19.90 -25.30 -18.30
N GLY A 142 -19.24 -26.35 -17.80
CA GLY A 142 -19.85 -27.65 -17.54
C GLY A 142 -19.84 -28.62 -18.72
N GLU A 143 -19.60 -28.16 -19.95
CA GLU A 143 -19.54 -28.99 -21.16
C GLU A 143 -18.20 -29.72 -21.33
N ARG A 144 -18.22 -30.87 -22.02
CA ARG A 144 -17.05 -31.74 -22.24
C ARG A 144 -16.97 -32.26 -23.66
N SER A 145 -15.77 -32.65 -24.10
CA SER A 145 -15.46 -33.12 -25.45
C SER A 145 -16.03 -34.49 -25.85
N GLY A 146 -17.04 -35.01 -25.16
CA GLY A 146 -17.47 -36.41 -25.31
C GLY A 146 -16.47 -37.41 -24.68
N TYR A 147 -16.32 -38.61 -25.26
CA TYR A 147 -15.34 -39.61 -24.81
C TYR A 147 -13.91 -39.19 -25.14
N SER A 148 -13.68 -38.57 -26.30
CA SER A 148 -12.38 -38.11 -26.78
C SER A 148 -12.55 -36.81 -27.55
N LEU A 149 -11.52 -35.96 -27.59
CA LEU A 149 -11.48 -34.78 -28.45
C LEU A 149 -11.76 -35.15 -29.93
N PRO A 150 -12.37 -34.23 -30.70
CA PRO A 150 -12.56 -34.43 -32.13
C PRO A 150 -11.24 -34.72 -32.87
N ALA A 151 -11.31 -35.52 -33.93
CA ALA A 151 -10.14 -36.02 -34.66
C ALA A 151 -9.19 -34.92 -35.17
N TYR A 152 -9.70 -33.71 -35.45
CA TYR A 152 -8.90 -32.59 -35.94
C TYR A 152 -8.06 -31.89 -34.86
N ILE A 153 -8.30 -32.17 -33.58
CA ILE A 153 -7.56 -31.57 -32.45
C ILE A 153 -7.10 -32.61 -31.41
N TYR A 154 -7.43 -33.89 -31.62
CA TYR A 154 -7.05 -34.99 -30.76
C TYR A 154 -5.54 -35.21 -30.75
N ALA A 155 -4.91 -35.13 -29.57
CA ALA A 155 -3.47 -35.29 -29.37
C ALA A 155 -2.58 -34.33 -30.20
N HIS A 156 -3.14 -33.22 -30.68
CA HIS A 156 -2.37 -32.13 -31.26
C HIS A 156 -1.68 -31.32 -30.18
N GLU A 157 -0.59 -30.64 -30.53
CA GLU A 157 -0.06 -29.58 -29.66
C GLU A 157 -1.06 -28.44 -29.63
N VAL A 158 -1.45 -28.03 -28.43
CA VAL A 158 -2.45 -26.96 -28.24
C VAL A 158 -1.96 -25.87 -27.30
N ASP A 159 -2.55 -24.69 -27.46
CA ASP A 159 -2.61 -23.62 -26.46
C ASP A 159 -4.03 -23.57 -25.86
N VAL A 160 -4.17 -23.04 -24.65
CA VAL A 160 -5.47 -22.82 -23.99
C VAL A 160 -5.82 -21.34 -24.03
N GLU A 161 -7.08 -21.05 -24.38
CA GLU A 161 -7.67 -19.73 -24.28
C GLU A 161 -8.95 -19.81 -23.45
N ALA A 162 -8.91 -19.35 -22.20
CA ALA A 162 -10.06 -19.34 -21.31
C ALA A 162 -10.32 -17.93 -20.77
N PRO A 163 -11.56 -17.41 -20.85
CA PRO A 163 -11.93 -16.13 -20.27
C PRO A 163 -11.93 -16.20 -18.73
N GLN A 164 -11.83 -15.04 -18.07
CA GLN A 164 -11.84 -14.93 -16.62
C GLN A 164 -13.08 -15.64 -16.01
N GLY A 165 -12.85 -16.45 -14.97
CA GLY A 165 -13.89 -17.27 -14.32
C GLY A 165 -14.06 -18.67 -14.93
N LEU A 166 -13.46 -18.96 -16.09
CA LEU A 166 -13.48 -20.28 -16.73
C LEU A 166 -12.07 -20.83 -16.95
N GLY A 167 -11.98 -22.16 -16.96
CA GLY A 167 -10.75 -22.89 -17.24
C GLY A 167 -11.04 -24.16 -18.01
N VAL A 168 -10.05 -24.62 -18.77
CA VAL A 168 -10.07 -25.87 -19.51
C VAL A 168 -9.40 -26.96 -18.67
N MET A 169 -10.19 -27.92 -18.22
CA MET A 169 -9.71 -29.16 -17.65
C MET A 169 -9.26 -30.09 -18.78
N LEU A 170 -7.97 -30.39 -18.84
CA LEU A 170 -7.37 -31.29 -19.83
C LEU A 170 -6.99 -32.63 -19.22
N SER A 171 -6.89 -33.63 -20.09
CA SER A 171 -6.45 -34.99 -19.80
C SER A 171 -5.58 -35.50 -20.93
N ASP A 172 -4.45 -36.14 -20.60
CA ASP A 172 -3.62 -36.89 -21.55
C ASP A 172 -4.25 -38.24 -21.93
N TRP A 173 -5.39 -38.58 -21.33
CA TRP A 173 -6.22 -39.76 -21.62
C TRP A 173 -7.63 -39.40 -22.10
N ASP A 174 -8.29 -40.39 -22.70
CA ASP A 174 -9.71 -40.31 -23.05
C ASP A 174 -10.60 -40.24 -21.80
N ASN A 175 -11.76 -39.63 -21.98
CA ASN A 175 -12.90 -39.62 -21.08
C ASN A 175 -12.66 -38.96 -19.71
N LEU A 176 -11.64 -38.10 -19.61
CA LEU A 176 -11.26 -37.40 -18.37
C LEU A 176 -11.05 -38.39 -17.20
N SER A 177 -10.33 -39.48 -17.45
CA SER A 177 -10.27 -40.65 -16.57
C SER A 177 -9.05 -40.64 -15.63
N TYR A 178 -9.09 -41.51 -14.61
CA TYR A 178 -7.98 -41.81 -13.69
C TYR A 178 -7.42 -40.64 -12.89
N ASN A 179 -8.15 -39.52 -12.79
CA ASN A 179 -7.66 -38.26 -12.19
C ASN A 179 -6.36 -37.75 -12.82
N ARG A 180 -6.07 -38.12 -14.07
CA ARG A 180 -4.94 -37.59 -14.86
C ARG A 180 -5.34 -36.25 -15.47
N LEU A 181 -5.74 -35.33 -14.61
CA LEU A 181 -6.43 -34.09 -14.97
C LEU A 181 -5.69 -32.89 -14.37
N ALA A 182 -5.67 -31.79 -15.11
CA ALA A 182 -5.26 -30.47 -14.63
C ALA A 182 -6.14 -29.40 -15.29
N VAL A 183 -6.33 -28.27 -14.62
CA VAL A 183 -7.17 -27.15 -15.11
C VAL A 183 -6.27 -25.96 -15.43
N PHE A 184 -6.47 -25.41 -16.62
CA PHE A 184 -5.70 -24.30 -17.17
C PHE A 184 -6.65 -23.14 -17.49
N GLY A 185 -6.33 -21.91 -17.10
CA GLY A 185 -7.12 -20.74 -17.45
C GLY A 185 -6.30 -19.62 -18.06
N GLY A 186 -6.95 -18.51 -18.40
CA GLY A 186 -6.33 -17.42 -19.16
C GLY A 186 -5.77 -17.91 -20.49
N HIS A 187 -4.68 -17.28 -20.94
CA HIS A 187 -3.87 -17.77 -22.05
C HIS A 187 -2.75 -18.66 -21.52
N THR A 188 -2.91 -19.98 -21.61
CA THR A 188 -1.84 -20.94 -21.23
C THR A 188 -1.15 -21.47 -22.49
N GLN A 189 0.14 -21.22 -22.61
CA GLN A 189 0.97 -21.69 -23.73
C GLN A 189 1.31 -23.18 -23.58
N ASN A 190 1.52 -23.84 -24.72
CA ASN A 190 1.88 -25.26 -24.80
C ASN A 190 3.02 -25.68 -23.87
N GLU A 191 4.08 -24.87 -23.75
CA GLU A 191 5.24 -25.18 -22.92
C GLU A 191 4.88 -25.26 -21.43
N GLN A 192 3.93 -24.44 -20.96
CA GLN A 192 3.46 -24.43 -19.58
C GLN A 192 2.69 -25.70 -19.20
N MET A 193 2.29 -26.51 -20.18
CA MET A 193 1.48 -27.71 -19.98
C MET A 193 2.30 -29.02 -20.00
N ARG A 194 3.62 -28.97 -20.24
CA ARG A 194 4.45 -30.17 -20.46
C ARG A 194 4.83 -30.96 -19.21
N ALA A 195 4.84 -30.32 -18.05
CA ALA A 195 5.24 -30.93 -16.79
C ALA A 195 4.38 -30.39 -15.64
N VAL A 196 3.13 -30.85 -15.56
CA VAL A 196 2.12 -30.35 -14.62
C VAL A 196 1.71 -31.47 -13.68
N THR A 197 1.66 -31.19 -12.37
CA THR A 197 1.13 -32.14 -11.39
C THR A 197 -0.38 -32.31 -11.58
N ALA A 198 -0.78 -33.49 -12.01
CA ALA A 198 -2.17 -33.88 -12.21
C ALA A 198 -2.86 -34.17 -10.86
N TYR A 199 -4.19 -34.27 -10.88
CA TYR A 199 -5.00 -34.53 -9.67
C TYR A 199 -4.71 -35.88 -8.99
N ASN A 200 -4.06 -36.82 -9.67
CA ASN A 200 -3.58 -38.07 -9.10
C ASN A 200 -2.19 -37.97 -8.45
N GLY A 201 -1.56 -36.79 -8.46
CA GLY A 201 -0.24 -36.52 -7.89
C GLY A 201 0.94 -36.81 -8.83
N GLU A 202 0.70 -37.31 -10.04
CA GLU A 202 1.76 -37.55 -11.03
C GLU A 202 2.07 -36.28 -11.82
N THR A 203 3.33 -36.09 -12.24
CA THR A 203 3.70 -35.01 -13.17
C THR A 203 3.52 -35.49 -14.61
N LEU A 204 2.59 -34.87 -15.34
CA LEU A 204 2.14 -35.31 -16.66
C LEU A 204 2.27 -34.19 -17.71
N ASP A 205 2.22 -34.59 -18.99
CA ASP A 205 2.23 -33.69 -20.15
C ASP A 205 0.80 -33.52 -20.71
N PHE A 206 0.24 -32.33 -20.55
CA PHE A 206 -1.07 -31.93 -21.05
C PHE A 206 -1.01 -31.15 -22.36
N SER A 207 0.19 -30.94 -22.91
CA SER A 207 0.40 -30.16 -24.15
C SER A 207 -0.22 -30.83 -25.38
N LYS A 208 -0.55 -32.13 -25.29
CA LYS A 208 -1.20 -32.96 -26.32
C LYS A 208 -2.45 -33.68 -25.77
N PRO A 209 -3.53 -32.95 -25.44
CA PRO A 209 -4.65 -33.53 -24.72
C PRO A 209 -5.46 -34.50 -25.59
N ARG A 210 -6.17 -35.42 -24.93
CA ARG A 210 -7.08 -36.39 -25.56
C ARG A 210 -8.53 -36.19 -25.19
N SER A 211 -8.81 -35.53 -24.07
CA SER A 211 -10.17 -35.11 -23.69
C SER A 211 -10.12 -33.80 -22.91
N MET A 212 -11.23 -33.03 -22.97
CA MET A 212 -11.36 -31.79 -22.21
C MET A 212 -12.75 -31.58 -21.62
N ARG A 213 -12.83 -30.71 -20.61
CA ARG A 213 -14.05 -30.14 -20.06
C ARG A 213 -13.82 -28.69 -19.66
N VAL A 214 -14.83 -27.84 -19.76
CA VAL A 214 -14.74 -26.47 -19.24
C VAL A 214 -15.38 -26.42 -17.86
N VAL A 215 -14.67 -25.82 -16.91
CA VAL A 215 -15.03 -25.76 -15.50
C VAL A 215 -14.92 -24.32 -14.98
N PRO A 216 -15.63 -23.96 -13.91
CA PRO A 216 -15.31 -22.75 -13.15
C PRO A 216 -13.85 -22.77 -12.76
N TYR A 217 -13.17 -21.66 -13.00
CA TYR A 217 -11.77 -21.50 -12.68
C TYR A 217 -11.57 -20.05 -12.26
N GLU A 218 -11.33 -19.86 -10.98
CA GLU A 218 -11.08 -18.53 -10.42
C GLU A 218 -9.65 -18.04 -10.68
N GLY A 219 -8.91 -18.71 -11.57
CA GLY A 219 -7.47 -18.50 -11.66
C GLY A 219 -6.77 -19.03 -10.43
N ASP A 220 -5.45 -18.91 -10.45
CA ASP A 220 -4.78 -18.58 -9.23
C ASP A 220 -5.24 -17.17 -8.84
N SER A 221 -6.18 -17.03 -7.89
CA SER A 221 -6.66 -15.73 -7.44
C SER A 221 -5.54 -14.83 -6.88
N SER A 222 -4.36 -15.41 -6.61
CA SER A 222 -3.13 -14.71 -6.24
C SER A 222 -2.30 -14.18 -7.43
N ALA A 223 -2.59 -14.57 -8.68
CA ALA A 223 -1.87 -14.07 -9.84
C ALA A 223 -2.17 -12.57 -10.08
N LEU A 224 -1.11 -11.80 -10.30
CA LEU A 224 -1.19 -10.36 -10.57
C LEU A 224 -1.19 -10.13 -12.08
N ASN A 225 -2.24 -9.49 -12.59
CA ASN A 225 -2.35 -9.14 -14.01
C ASN A 225 -1.79 -7.74 -14.22
N MET A 226 -0.81 -7.62 -15.09
CA MET A 226 -0.09 -6.38 -15.39
C MET A 226 -0.27 -6.04 -16.87
N LYS A 227 -0.39 -4.76 -17.20
CA LYS A 227 -0.37 -4.26 -18.58
C LYS A 227 0.72 -3.20 -18.72
N LEU A 228 1.33 -3.12 -19.90
CA LEU A 228 2.30 -2.08 -20.21
C LEU A 228 1.57 -0.72 -20.26
N LYS A 229 2.04 0.24 -19.48
CA LYS A 229 1.61 1.65 -19.53
C LYS A 229 2.33 2.36 -20.67
N TRP A 230 3.66 2.33 -20.65
CA TRP A 230 4.52 2.86 -21.71
C TRP A 230 5.90 2.18 -21.69
N SER A 231 6.68 2.37 -22.77
CA SER A 231 8.09 1.96 -22.81
C SER A 231 8.94 2.97 -23.55
N TRP A 232 10.14 3.22 -23.05
CA TRP A 232 11.19 3.97 -23.75
C TRP A 232 12.27 3.00 -24.21
N GLN A 233 12.62 3.01 -25.49
CA GLN A 233 13.59 2.06 -26.08
C GLN A 233 14.70 2.76 -26.88
N GLY A 234 14.73 4.09 -26.88
CA GLY A 234 15.74 4.84 -27.61
C GLY A 234 15.38 6.30 -27.82
N SER A 235 16.32 7.04 -28.38
CA SER A 235 16.25 8.49 -28.53
C SER A 235 16.76 8.92 -29.90
N ALA A 236 16.33 10.10 -30.37
CA ALA A 236 17.00 10.77 -31.48
C ALA A 236 18.40 11.28 -31.06
N PHE A 237 18.58 11.62 -29.78
CA PHE A 237 19.84 12.05 -29.21
C PHE A 237 20.66 10.85 -28.72
N GLN A 238 21.81 10.61 -29.37
CA GLN A 238 22.66 9.44 -29.12
C GLN A 238 21.87 8.12 -29.20
N PRO A 239 21.33 7.75 -30.38
CA PRO A 239 20.39 6.63 -30.54
C PRO A 239 20.95 5.27 -30.13
N ASN A 240 22.28 5.10 -30.19
CA ASN A 240 22.93 3.86 -29.78
C ASN A 240 23.03 3.70 -28.26
N SER A 241 22.80 4.77 -27.48
CA SER A 241 22.80 4.76 -26.03
C SER A 241 21.37 4.50 -25.55
N ASN A 242 20.96 3.24 -25.57
CA ASN A 242 19.59 2.78 -25.33
C ASN A 242 19.48 1.57 -24.37
N GLN A 243 20.61 1.08 -23.88
CA GLN A 243 20.68 -0.01 -22.91
C GLN A 243 20.64 0.57 -21.48
N VAL A 244 19.92 -0.07 -20.56
CA VAL A 244 19.87 0.35 -19.15
C VAL A 244 20.10 -0.86 -18.24
N MET A 245 20.89 -0.68 -17.19
CA MET A 245 21.24 -1.73 -16.22
C MET A 245 21.55 -1.12 -14.85
N VAL A 246 20.85 -0.03 -14.51
CA VAL A 246 20.86 0.63 -13.19
C VAL A 246 19.43 0.67 -12.67
N THR A 247 19.25 0.60 -11.35
CA THR A 247 17.93 0.91 -10.77
C THR A 247 17.56 2.35 -11.15
N PRO A 248 16.39 2.60 -11.76
CA PRO A 248 15.94 3.96 -12.03
C PRO A 248 15.68 4.70 -10.71
N VAL A 249 15.82 6.02 -10.70
CA VAL A 249 15.28 6.84 -9.61
C VAL A 249 14.07 7.62 -10.11
N ALA A 250 13.12 7.88 -9.23
CA ALA A 250 11.88 8.58 -9.54
C ALA A 250 11.75 9.84 -8.69
N ALA A 251 11.46 10.98 -9.31
CA ALA A 251 11.21 12.28 -8.66
C ALA A 251 10.52 13.24 -9.63
N GLN A 252 9.91 14.31 -9.10
CA GLN A 252 9.23 15.34 -9.89
C GLN A 252 10.25 16.23 -10.62
N LEU A 253 10.17 16.36 -11.95
CA LEU A 253 11.12 17.17 -12.73
C LEU A 253 10.47 18.28 -13.55
N ASN A 254 9.16 18.25 -13.79
CA ASN A 254 8.44 19.30 -14.50
C ASN A 254 7.05 19.61 -13.92
N ASP A 255 6.53 20.78 -14.28
CA ASP A 255 5.20 21.27 -13.90
C ASP A 255 4.16 20.70 -14.88
N ASP A 256 3.64 19.51 -14.58
CA ASP A 256 2.63 18.82 -15.40
C ASP A 256 1.27 19.50 -15.33
N ASN A 257 0.94 20.08 -14.16
CA ASN A 257 -0.37 20.63 -13.88
C ASN A 257 -0.51 22.13 -14.25
N GLY A 258 0.61 22.81 -14.52
CA GLY A 258 0.69 24.18 -14.98
C GLY A 258 0.50 25.25 -13.89
N ASP A 259 0.69 24.92 -12.61
CA ASP A 259 0.52 25.86 -11.50
C ASP A 259 1.78 26.69 -11.17
N GLY A 260 2.88 26.44 -11.89
CA GLY A 260 4.15 27.13 -11.76
C GLY A 260 5.04 26.57 -10.64
N LYS A 261 4.72 25.38 -10.11
CA LYS A 261 5.53 24.63 -9.14
C LYS A 261 5.86 23.25 -9.69
N ILE A 262 6.87 22.63 -9.10
CA ILE A 262 7.20 21.22 -9.30
C ILE A 262 7.10 20.62 -7.91
N ASP A 263 5.97 19.98 -7.61
CA ASP A 263 5.69 19.43 -6.29
C ASP A 263 4.99 18.08 -6.37
N GLU A 264 4.56 17.52 -5.23
CA GLU A 264 3.93 16.20 -5.19
C GLU A 264 2.60 16.12 -5.96
N LYS A 265 2.08 17.23 -6.50
CA LYS A 265 0.89 17.22 -7.38
C LYS A 265 1.22 16.95 -8.85
N ASP A 266 2.49 17.02 -9.22
CA ASP A 266 2.96 16.66 -10.56
C ASP A 266 3.17 15.14 -10.67
N VAL A 267 3.42 14.66 -11.89
CA VAL A 267 3.64 13.24 -12.15
C VAL A 267 5.13 12.96 -12.02
N ALA A 268 5.51 12.06 -11.11
CA ALA A 268 6.91 11.77 -10.88
C ALA A 268 7.57 11.19 -12.14
N ASP A 269 8.77 11.63 -12.44
CA ASP A 269 9.53 11.28 -13.64
C ASP A 269 10.68 10.32 -13.31
N LEU A 270 11.20 9.64 -14.34
CA LEU A 270 12.29 8.68 -14.16
C LEU A 270 13.63 9.22 -14.64
N ILE A 271 14.67 9.03 -13.83
CA ILE A 271 16.05 9.30 -14.20
C ILE A 271 16.80 7.98 -14.35
N VAL A 272 17.43 7.79 -15.50
CA VAL A 272 18.22 6.59 -15.85
C VAL A 272 19.56 6.95 -16.47
N VAL A 273 20.49 6.00 -16.47
CA VAL A 273 21.78 6.13 -17.17
C VAL A 273 21.86 5.10 -18.30
N THR A 274 21.88 5.57 -19.55
CA THR A 274 21.87 4.70 -20.74
C THR A 274 23.27 4.47 -21.31
N PHE A 275 23.55 3.29 -21.85
CA PHE A 275 24.84 2.97 -22.47
C PHE A 275 24.69 2.32 -23.85
N GLU A 276 25.79 2.25 -24.61
CA GLU A 276 25.84 1.66 -25.94
C GLU A 276 26.37 0.24 -25.92
N GLY A 277 25.62 -0.70 -26.51
CA GLY A 277 26.03 -2.10 -26.64
C GLY A 277 26.47 -2.67 -25.29
N ASN A 278 27.68 -3.19 -25.20
CA ASN A 278 28.23 -3.76 -23.96
C ASN A 278 29.13 -2.79 -23.15
N LYS A 279 29.05 -1.47 -23.41
CA LYS A 279 29.98 -0.47 -22.85
C LYS A 279 29.53 0.11 -21.50
N TYR A 280 28.81 -0.65 -20.67
CA TYR A 280 28.27 -0.19 -19.39
C TYR A 280 29.34 0.34 -18.41
N ALA A 281 30.59 -0.13 -18.51
CA ALA A 281 31.71 0.32 -17.66
C ALA A 281 32.46 1.55 -18.21
N ASN A 282 32.07 2.08 -19.37
CA ASN A 282 32.76 3.19 -20.02
C ASN A 282 32.04 4.53 -19.82
N GLY A 283 31.02 4.59 -18.97
CA GLY A 283 30.13 5.74 -18.82
C GLY A 283 28.93 5.68 -19.76
N GLY A 284 27.80 6.16 -19.26
CA GLY A 284 26.53 6.28 -19.95
C GLY A 284 25.96 7.69 -19.83
N LEU A 285 24.87 7.94 -20.55
CA LEU A 285 24.21 9.24 -20.64
C LEU A 285 23.05 9.29 -19.64
N VAL A 286 23.01 10.34 -18.81
CA VAL A 286 21.88 10.60 -17.92
C VAL A 286 20.68 11.07 -18.76
N ARG A 287 19.51 10.47 -18.52
CA ARG A 287 18.25 10.83 -19.19
C ARG A 287 17.13 10.96 -18.17
N ALA A 288 16.24 11.93 -18.40
CA ALA A 288 14.98 12.08 -17.70
C ALA A 288 13.81 11.73 -18.64
N LEU A 289 12.93 10.85 -18.18
CA LEU A 289 11.78 10.34 -18.91
C LEU A 289 10.50 10.73 -18.16
N SER A 290 9.52 11.29 -18.86
CA SER A 290 8.25 11.69 -18.27
C SER A 290 7.52 10.49 -17.67
N GLY A 291 7.02 10.61 -16.44
CA GLY A 291 6.19 9.59 -15.81
C GLY A 291 4.89 9.30 -16.56
N VAL A 292 4.40 10.28 -17.31
CA VAL A 292 3.14 10.22 -18.07
C VAL A 292 3.22 9.23 -19.22
N ASP A 293 4.24 9.33 -20.06
CA ASP A 293 4.31 8.62 -21.34
C ASP A 293 5.70 8.12 -21.76
N GLY A 294 6.73 8.36 -20.93
CA GLY A 294 8.11 7.97 -21.20
C GLY A 294 8.84 8.85 -22.22
N SER A 295 8.29 10.01 -22.60
CA SER A 295 8.97 10.98 -23.43
C SER A 295 10.19 11.59 -22.74
N GLU A 296 11.24 11.93 -23.49
CA GLU A 296 12.43 12.55 -22.91
C GLU A 296 12.16 14.02 -22.57
N LEU A 297 12.37 14.40 -21.30
CA LEU A 297 12.11 15.76 -20.81
C LEU A 297 13.18 16.75 -21.24
N TRP A 298 14.43 16.29 -21.36
CA TRP A 298 15.57 17.16 -21.57
C TRP A 298 15.88 17.40 -23.05
N SER A 299 16.32 18.62 -23.36
CA SER A 299 16.70 19.01 -24.74
C SER A 299 18.10 18.51 -25.15
N TYR A 300 18.93 18.16 -24.17
CA TYR A 300 20.35 17.81 -24.34
C TYR A 300 21.18 18.87 -25.07
N ALA A 301 20.78 20.16 -25.00
CA ALA A 301 21.50 21.26 -25.64
C ALA A 301 22.95 21.42 -25.16
N ASN A 302 23.26 20.92 -23.96
CA ASN A 302 24.60 20.87 -23.37
C ASN A 302 25.47 19.70 -23.91
N GLY A 303 24.94 18.86 -24.79
CA GLY A 303 25.63 17.67 -25.29
C GLY A 303 25.47 16.42 -24.42
N GLY A 304 24.59 16.47 -23.40
CA GLY A 304 24.35 15.38 -22.47
C GLY A 304 25.41 15.28 -21.36
N VAL A 305 25.02 14.73 -20.22
CA VAL A 305 25.93 14.50 -19.08
C VAL A 305 26.26 13.02 -18.98
N ILE A 306 27.55 12.71 -18.77
CA ILE A 306 28.02 11.34 -18.60
C ILE A 306 28.07 10.98 -17.11
N ALA A 307 27.42 9.87 -16.77
CA ALA A 307 27.48 9.20 -15.47
C ALA A 307 27.99 7.76 -15.65
N ASP A 308 28.36 7.05 -14.59
CA ASP A 308 28.61 5.61 -14.68
C ASP A 308 27.30 4.84 -14.87
N ALA A 309 27.25 3.91 -15.83
CA ALA A 309 26.03 3.18 -16.17
C ALA A 309 25.83 1.90 -15.34
N ARG A 310 26.54 1.75 -14.23
CA ARG A 310 26.42 0.62 -13.30
C ARG A 310 25.81 1.02 -11.96
N TYR A 311 25.81 2.30 -11.60
CA TYR A 311 25.27 2.78 -10.33
C TYR A 311 24.17 3.80 -10.59
N SER A 312 23.11 3.73 -9.80
CA SER A 312 22.01 4.68 -9.86
C SER A 312 22.50 6.08 -9.49
N PRO A 313 21.99 7.13 -10.13
CA PRO A 313 22.10 8.47 -9.57
C PRO A 313 21.32 8.57 -8.26
N ALA A 314 21.53 9.65 -7.53
CA ALA A 314 20.66 10.06 -6.43
C ALA A 314 19.96 11.38 -6.77
N VAL A 315 18.76 11.61 -6.24
CA VAL A 315 17.96 12.81 -6.48
C VAL A 315 17.40 13.35 -5.17
N GLY A 316 17.30 14.67 -5.05
CA GLY A 316 16.72 15.37 -3.89
C GLY A 316 17.00 16.86 -3.96
N ASP A 317 16.22 17.67 -3.26
CA ASP A 317 16.45 19.13 -3.13
C ASP A 317 17.66 19.36 -2.20
N LEU A 318 18.78 19.78 -2.78
CA LEU A 318 20.07 19.90 -2.07
C LEU A 318 20.35 21.32 -1.57
N ASP A 319 19.66 22.33 -2.11
CA ASP A 319 19.84 23.73 -1.72
C ASP A 319 18.59 24.43 -1.18
N GLY A 320 17.49 23.69 -1.02
CA GLY A 320 16.26 24.15 -0.38
C GLY A 320 15.46 25.11 -1.26
N ASP A 321 15.63 25.04 -2.59
CA ASP A 321 14.90 25.89 -3.54
C ASP A 321 13.52 25.31 -3.93
N GLY A 322 13.20 24.11 -3.45
CA GLY A 322 11.95 23.39 -3.71
C GLY A 322 11.98 22.59 -5.02
N ILE A 323 13.13 22.48 -5.69
CA ILE A 323 13.33 21.69 -6.90
C ILE A 323 14.47 20.70 -6.63
N VAL A 324 14.32 19.47 -7.13
CA VAL A 324 15.35 18.44 -6.91
C VAL A 324 16.57 18.62 -7.82
N GLU A 325 17.75 18.31 -7.28
CA GLU A 325 18.99 18.09 -8.03
C GLU A 325 19.27 16.61 -8.25
N ILE A 326 20.02 16.30 -9.31
CA ILE A 326 20.47 14.93 -9.63
C ILE A 326 21.99 14.83 -9.40
N VAL A 327 22.42 13.93 -8.52
CA VAL A 327 23.81 13.67 -8.18
C VAL A 327 24.32 12.42 -8.91
N THR A 328 25.44 12.57 -9.62
CA THR A 328 26.06 11.51 -10.42
C THR A 328 27.58 11.53 -10.25
N THR A 329 28.21 10.39 -10.54
CA THR A 329 29.66 10.29 -10.72
C THR A 329 29.96 9.55 -12.02
N ASN A 330 31.17 9.73 -12.55
CA ASN A 330 31.67 8.95 -13.68
C ASN A 330 33.16 8.66 -13.49
N ASN A 331 33.69 7.65 -14.19
CA ASN A 331 35.09 7.23 -14.04
C ASN A 331 36.10 8.00 -14.93
N ARG A 332 35.66 9.04 -15.63
CA ARG A 332 36.47 9.84 -16.58
C ARG A 332 36.84 11.21 -16.03
N ASP A 333 35.99 11.77 -15.20
CA ASP A 333 36.16 13.07 -14.55
C ASP A 333 36.48 12.88 -13.07
N GLN A 334 37.04 13.89 -12.40
CA GLN A 334 37.38 13.84 -10.96
C GLN A 334 36.39 14.66 -10.15
N PHE A 335 35.09 14.47 -10.43
CA PHE A 335 34.01 15.24 -9.83
C PHE A 335 32.79 14.38 -9.54
N ILE A 336 32.16 14.66 -8.39
CA ILE A 336 30.73 14.47 -8.22
C ILE A 336 30.05 15.59 -9.02
N THR A 337 29.17 15.21 -9.95
CA THR A 337 28.47 16.14 -10.84
C THR A 337 27.00 16.22 -10.44
N ILE A 338 26.55 17.43 -10.15
CA ILE A 338 25.20 17.73 -9.68
C ILE A 338 24.47 18.50 -10.78
N LEU A 339 23.31 17.99 -11.18
CA LEU A 339 22.49 18.54 -12.25
C LEU A 339 21.25 19.22 -11.69
N ASP A 340 20.79 20.27 -12.37
CA ASP A 340 19.44 20.80 -12.18
C ASP A 340 18.38 19.86 -12.78
N ASN A 341 17.10 20.13 -12.52
CA ASN A 341 15.99 19.34 -13.03
C ASN A 341 15.83 19.38 -14.57
N GLN A 342 16.60 20.22 -15.29
CA GLN A 342 16.67 20.22 -16.76
C GLN A 342 17.92 19.52 -17.32
N GLY A 343 18.72 18.88 -16.46
CA GLY A 343 19.88 18.09 -16.86
C GLY A 343 21.12 18.91 -17.18
N ASN A 344 21.20 20.16 -16.75
CA ASN A 344 22.39 20.98 -16.84
C ASN A 344 23.21 20.88 -15.56
N ILE A 345 24.53 20.98 -15.68
CA ILE A 345 25.43 20.97 -14.52
C ILE A 345 25.17 22.23 -13.67
N LYS A 346 24.57 22.05 -12.48
CA LYS A 346 24.38 23.09 -11.45
C LYS A 346 25.67 23.27 -10.64
N LYS A 347 26.33 22.15 -10.28
CA LYS A 347 27.52 22.15 -9.43
C LYS A 347 28.44 20.95 -9.69
N GLN A 348 29.72 21.11 -9.38
CA GLN A 348 30.69 20.00 -9.34
C GLN A 348 31.53 20.08 -8.07
N ILE A 349 31.71 18.94 -7.41
CA ILE A 349 32.52 18.80 -6.19
C ILE A 349 33.73 17.90 -6.52
N PRO A 350 34.98 18.37 -6.32
CA PRO A 350 36.16 17.55 -6.60
C PRO A 350 36.19 16.29 -5.73
N THR A 351 36.46 15.14 -6.34
CA THR A 351 36.66 13.86 -5.63
C THR A 351 38.07 13.73 -5.07
N THR A 352 38.28 12.78 -4.16
CA THR A 352 39.61 12.51 -3.59
C THR A 352 40.42 11.50 -4.39
N GLU A 353 39.73 10.59 -5.09
CA GLU A 353 40.33 9.60 -5.97
C GLU A 353 40.02 9.91 -7.45
N SER A 354 40.37 8.97 -8.34
CA SER A 354 40.04 9.04 -9.76
C SER A 354 39.78 7.67 -10.37
N GLY A 355 39.20 7.64 -11.57
CA GLY A 355 38.94 6.40 -12.28
C GLY A 355 37.82 5.60 -11.65
N TRP A 356 37.98 4.28 -11.54
CA TRP A 356 36.92 3.41 -11.00
C TRP A 356 36.68 3.58 -9.49
N ARG A 357 37.61 4.18 -8.75
CA ARG A 357 37.54 4.32 -7.28
C ARG A 357 36.59 5.40 -6.78
N ILE A 358 36.12 6.27 -7.67
CA ILE A 358 35.13 7.32 -7.35
C ILE A 358 33.71 6.92 -7.76
N VAL A 359 33.57 5.71 -8.30
CA VAL A 359 32.29 5.22 -8.81
C VAL A 359 31.74 4.18 -7.84
N GLY A 360 30.50 4.40 -7.44
CA GLY A 360 29.72 3.60 -6.50
C GLY A 360 28.32 4.19 -6.38
N ASP A 361 27.54 3.63 -5.47
CA ASP A 361 26.26 4.18 -5.05
C ASP A 361 26.44 5.57 -4.43
N ILE A 362 25.38 6.38 -4.46
CA ILE A 362 25.33 7.71 -3.88
C ILE A 362 24.15 7.76 -2.93
N THR A 363 24.42 8.07 -1.67
CA THR A 363 23.39 8.25 -0.63
C THR A 363 23.36 9.71 -0.21
N LEU A 364 22.15 10.28 -0.13
CA LEU A 364 21.91 11.65 0.31
C LEU A 364 21.29 11.62 1.71
N ALA A 365 21.86 12.40 2.63
CA ALA A 365 21.34 12.55 3.99
C ALA A 365 21.89 13.85 4.62
N ASP A 366 21.16 14.42 5.56
CA ASP A 366 21.67 15.45 6.47
C ASP A 366 22.21 14.73 7.71
N LEU A 367 23.54 14.58 7.82
CA LEU A 367 24.17 13.71 8.83
C LEU A 367 24.29 14.37 10.20
N ASP A 368 24.33 15.70 10.25
CA ASP A 368 24.57 16.46 11.47
C ASP A 368 23.44 17.42 11.86
N HIS A 369 22.35 17.39 11.09
CA HIS A 369 21.11 18.13 11.27
C HIS A 369 21.30 19.66 11.15
N ASP A 370 22.26 20.09 10.32
CA ASP A 370 22.55 21.50 10.10
C ASP A 370 21.73 22.12 8.94
N GLY A 371 20.97 21.30 8.21
CA GLY A 371 20.16 21.69 7.06
C GLY A 371 20.91 21.68 5.73
N SER A 372 22.20 21.37 5.72
CA SER A 372 23.00 21.11 4.53
C SER A 372 23.09 19.62 4.28
N VAL A 373 22.95 19.21 3.02
CA VAL A 373 22.94 17.80 2.67
C VAL A 373 24.36 17.26 2.49
N GLU A 374 24.66 16.11 3.08
CA GLU A 374 25.81 15.27 2.76
C GLU A 374 25.51 14.28 1.64
N ILE A 375 26.57 14.02 0.87
CA ILE A 375 26.66 13.12 -0.26
C ILE A 375 27.68 12.06 0.12
N LEU A 376 27.19 10.86 0.41
CA LEU A 376 28.01 9.70 0.71
C LEU A 376 28.32 9.02 -0.63
N ALA A 377 29.55 9.15 -1.09
CA ALA A 377 30.02 8.59 -2.36
C ALA A 377 31.00 7.44 -2.14
N ALA A 378 31.50 6.86 -3.23
CA ALA A 378 32.34 5.67 -3.20
C ALA A 378 33.70 5.87 -2.51
N ASP A 379 34.25 7.09 -2.51
CA ASP A 379 35.58 7.42 -2.00
C ASP A 379 35.56 8.34 -0.75
N GLY A 380 34.39 8.76 -0.31
CA GLY A 380 34.28 9.70 0.81
C GLY A 380 32.89 10.30 0.99
N VAL A 381 32.79 11.16 1.98
CA VAL A 381 31.59 11.92 2.33
C VAL A 381 31.83 13.40 2.04
N TYR A 382 30.88 14.02 1.38
CA TYR A 382 30.97 15.39 0.89
C TYR A 382 29.73 16.17 1.30
N ASN A 383 29.89 17.34 1.89
CA ASN A 383 28.80 18.27 2.12
C ASN A 383 28.51 19.05 0.81
N TYR A 384 27.23 19.20 0.46
CA TYR A 384 26.81 19.89 -0.75
C TYR A 384 27.44 21.29 -0.84
N HIS A 385 27.43 22.07 0.24
CA HIS A 385 27.92 23.45 0.25
C HIS A 385 29.45 23.55 0.32
N THR A 386 30.09 22.76 1.18
CA THR A 386 31.50 22.93 1.58
C THR A 386 32.47 21.94 0.95
N GLY A 387 31.97 20.87 0.32
CA GLY A 387 32.78 19.85 -0.35
C GLY A 387 33.19 18.72 0.60
N LEU A 388 34.39 18.17 0.41
CA LEU A 388 34.86 17.00 1.16
C LEU A 388 34.81 17.22 2.68
N ILE A 389 34.17 16.30 3.40
CA ILE A 389 34.25 16.18 4.87
C ILE A 389 35.39 15.23 5.23
N PHE A 390 35.31 13.97 4.78
CA PHE A 390 36.35 12.97 4.98
C PHE A 390 36.37 11.95 3.84
N ASN A 391 37.51 11.28 3.65
CA ASN A 391 37.65 10.23 2.66
C ASN A 391 37.81 8.85 3.31
N HIS A 392 37.42 7.81 2.58
CA HIS A 392 37.58 6.41 3.02
C HIS A 392 38.03 5.54 1.83
N PRO A 393 38.53 4.30 2.06
CA PRO A 393 38.80 3.37 0.97
C PRO A 393 37.56 3.14 0.11
N TRP A 394 37.75 2.85 -1.18
CA TRP A 394 36.63 2.60 -2.10
C TRP A 394 35.64 1.58 -1.51
N ALA A 395 34.37 1.96 -1.52
CA ALA A 395 33.25 1.08 -1.23
C ALA A 395 32.18 1.22 -2.33
N PRO A 396 31.49 0.14 -2.71
CA PRO A 396 30.46 0.19 -3.74
C PRO A 396 29.17 0.85 -3.24
N SER A 397 28.93 0.92 -1.92
CA SER A 397 27.77 1.58 -1.30
C SER A 397 28.09 2.03 0.13
N SER A 398 27.40 3.08 0.56
CA SER A 398 27.49 3.71 1.86
C SER A 398 26.07 4.08 2.31
N ILE A 399 25.76 3.88 3.59
CA ILE A 399 24.47 4.29 4.20
C ILE A 399 24.72 5.10 5.47
N ASN A 400 23.76 5.95 5.82
CA ASN A 400 23.72 6.70 7.08
C ASN A 400 22.89 5.97 8.14
N VAL A 401 23.26 6.07 9.41
CA VAL A 401 22.54 5.50 10.55
C VAL A 401 22.90 6.22 11.84
N ASP A 402 21.93 6.61 12.65
CA ASP A 402 22.17 7.01 14.06
C ASP A 402 22.22 5.72 14.90
N VAL A 403 23.43 5.25 15.23
CA VAL A 403 23.63 3.92 15.83
C VAL A 403 23.61 3.95 17.37
N ASP A 404 23.78 5.12 17.97
CA ASP A 404 23.91 5.31 19.42
C ASP A 404 22.88 6.27 20.03
N GLY A 405 21.97 6.80 19.20
CA GLY A 405 20.83 7.62 19.59
C GLY A 405 21.20 9.06 19.97
N ASP A 406 22.37 9.54 19.53
CA ASP A 406 22.85 10.88 19.84
C ASP A 406 22.34 11.97 18.87
N GLN A 407 21.55 11.58 17.87
CA GLN A 407 21.02 12.42 16.79
C GLN A 407 22.10 12.94 15.83
N GLN A 408 23.26 12.30 15.78
CA GLN A 408 24.21 12.40 14.68
C GLN A 408 24.16 11.07 13.92
N GLN A 409 24.34 11.12 12.62
CA GLN A 409 24.26 9.92 11.80
C GLN A 409 25.66 9.46 11.41
N GLU A 410 26.05 8.28 11.87
CA GLU A 410 27.22 7.55 11.40
C GLU A 410 27.06 7.14 9.93
N VAL A 411 28.20 6.80 9.32
CA VAL A 411 28.29 6.29 7.95
C VAL A 411 28.82 4.87 7.98
N PHE A 412 27.99 3.91 7.55
CA PHE A 412 28.43 2.54 7.32
C PHE A 412 28.86 2.36 5.87
N SER A 413 30.16 2.12 5.64
CA SER A 413 30.74 2.01 4.30
C SER A 413 31.83 0.94 4.25
N GLY A 414 31.73 0.01 3.29
CA GLY A 414 32.72 -1.05 3.08
C GLY A 414 32.99 -1.93 4.31
N GLY A 415 31.98 -2.11 5.19
CA GLY A 415 32.11 -2.86 6.43
C GLY A 415 32.64 -2.06 7.62
N THR A 416 32.90 -0.76 7.46
CA THR A 416 33.40 0.11 8.53
C THR A 416 32.31 1.10 8.91
N LEU A 417 32.07 1.28 10.21
CA LEU A 417 31.21 2.35 10.72
C LEU A 417 32.09 3.55 11.09
N PHE A 418 31.85 4.68 10.44
CA PHE A 418 32.50 5.95 10.69
C PHE A 418 31.53 6.90 11.41
N GLN A 419 32.01 7.70 12.34
CA GLN A 419 31.33 8.94 12.74
C GLN A 419 31.21 9.86 11.51
N ASN A 420 30.27 10.80 11.51
CA ASN A 420 30.10 11.76 10.41
C ASN A 420 31.35 12.63 10.13
N ASN A 421 32.31 12.70 11.06
CA ASN A 421 33.61 13.36 10.90
C ASN A 421 34.72 12.46 10.33
N GLY A 422 34.45 11.17 10.08
CA GLY A 422 35.40 10.18 9.57
C GLY A 422 36.19 9.38 10.60
N ALA A 423 35.98 9.60 11.90
CA ALA A 423 36.54 8.75 12.94
C ALA A 423 35.91 7.35 12.89
N ILE A 424 36.72 6.30 12.98
CA ILE A 424 36.22 4.92 12.96
C ILE A 424 35.65 4.55 14.33
N ASN A 425 34.40 4.09 14.36
CA ASN A 425 33.80 3.47 15.53
C ASN A 425 34.20 2.00 15.60
N TRP A 426 33.85 1.21 14.59
CA TRP A 426 34.16 -0.22 14.51
C TRP A 426 34.24 -0.70 13.05
N GLN A 427 34.71 -1.93 12.85
CA GLN A 427 34.81 -2.55 11.53
C GLN A 427 34.41 -4.04 11.58
N TYR A 428 33.52 -4.43 10.67
CA TYR A 428 33.20 -5.81 10.35
C TYR A 428 34.23 -6.36 9.35
N HIS A 429 34.94 -7.41 9.76
CA HIS A 429 35.99 -8.05 8.95
C HIS A 429 35.43 -9.18 8.09
N ALA A 430 34.98 -8.83 6.88
CA ALA A 430 34.57 -9.79 5.85
C ALA A 430 35.74 -10.43 5.09
N ASN A 431 35.46 -11.50 4.33
CA ASN A 431 36.45 -12.20 3.49
C ASN A 431 36.59 -11.62 2.07
N ASP A 432 35.77 -10.62 1.74
CA ASP A 432 35.77 -9.86 0.49
C ASP A 432 35.10 -8.50 0.76
N ALA A 433 34.96 -7.65 -0.27
CA ALA A 433 34.29 -6.36 -0.13
C ALA A 433 32.85 -6.51 0.39
N VAL A 434 32.48 -5.68 1.37
CA VAL A 434 31.08 -5.48 1.79
C VAL A 434 30.42 -4.55 0.79
N TRP A 435 29.26 -4.96 0.26
CA TRP A 435 28.49 -4.25 -0.75
C TRP A 435 27.35 -3.48 -0.11
N PHE A 436 26.12 -3.66 -0.59
CA PHE A 436 24.97 -2.88 -0.15
C PHE A 436 24.49 -3.34 1.23
N SER A 437 24.03 -2.38 2.01
CA SER A 437 23.52 -2.61 3.36
C SER A 437 22.09 -2.09 3.54
N SER A 438 21.46 -2.52 4.62
CA SER A 438 20.13 -2.07 5.04
C SER A 438 20.02 -2.05 6.55
N LEU A 439 19.15 -1.18 7.03
CA LEU A 439 18.81 -1.03 8.43
C LEU A 439 17.46 -1.68 8.71
N VAL A 440 17.36 -2.30 9.88
CA VAL A 440 16.15 -2.98 10.35
C VAL A 440 16.25 -3.13 11.87
N ASN A 441 15.11 -3.26 12.54
CA ASN A 441 15.03 -3.80 13.90
C ASN A 441 14.50 -5.23 13.84
N LEU A 442 15.32 -6.19 14.28
CA LEU A 442 15.09 -7.63 14.27
C LEU A 442 15.00 -8.21 15.68
N ASP A 443 15.02 -7.39 16.72
CA ASP A 443 14.77 -7.83 18.09
C ASP A 443 13.90 -6.85 18.94
N ASN A 444 14.01 -6.91 20.27
CA ASN A 444 13.10 -6.17 21.16
C ASN A 444 13.74 -4.91 21.76
N ASP A 445 14.88 -4.47 21.23
CA ASP A 445 15.50 -3.21 21.61
C ASP A 445 15.14 -2.09 20.62
N ALA A 446 15.69 -0.89 20.80
CA ALA A 446 15.40 0.26 19.93
C ALA A 446 16.54 0.54 18.94
N GLU A 447 17.62 -0.22 19.04
CA GLU A 447 18.84 -0.08 18.30
C GLU A 447 18.67 -0.72 16.90
N PRO A 448 19.37 -0.20 15.87
CA PRO A 448 19.32 -0.79 14.54
C PRO A 448 20.24 -2.00 14.44
N GLU A 449 19.79 -3.04 13.74
CA GLU A 449 20.70 -3.98 13.08
C GLU A 449 21.05 -3.53 11.66
N ILE A 450 22.28 -3.88 11.27
CA ILE A 450 22.83 -3.62 9.94
C ILE A 450 22.97 -4.94 9.19
N ILE A 451 22.27 -5.05 8.07
CA ILE A 451 22.43 -6.18 7.15
C ILE A 451 23.58 -5.87 6.19
N ALA A 452 24.55 -6.78 6.09
CA ALA A 452 25.74 -6.63 5.25
C ALA A 452 25.86 -7.78 4.24
N SER A 453 25.91 -7.42 2.96
CA SER A 453 26.06 -8.34 1.83
C SER A 453 27.50 -8.39 1.34
N VAL A 454 28.09 -9.59 1.25
CA VAL A 454 29.44 -9.83 0.71
C VAL A 454 29.29 -10.82 -0.45
N PRO A 455 29.16 -10.35 -1.71
CA PRO A 455 28.86 -11.24 -2.83
C PRO A 455 30.06 -12.09 -3.29
N ALA A 456 31.28 -11.60 -3.09
CA ALA A 456 32.50 -12.17 -3.68
C ALA A 456 32.37 -12.37 -5.21
N SER A 457 33.07 -13.35 -5.77
CA SER A 457 32.95 -13.78 -7.17
C SER A 457 32.51 -15.23 -7.27
N ALA A 458 32.02 -15.65 -8.44
CA ALA A 458 31.70 -17.06 -8.71
C ALA A 458 32.87 -18.01 -8.39
N SER A 459 34.12 -17.60 -8.66
CA SER A 459 35.32 -18.39 -8.37
C SER A 459 35.72 -18.42 -6.88
N THR A 460 35.30 -17.41 -6.13
CA THR A 460 35.59 -17.22 -4.69
C THR A 460 34.34 -17.28 -3.85
N GLY A 461 33.28 -17.97 -4.30
CA GLY A 461 31.97 -17.99 -3.64
C GLY A 461 31.99 -18.48 -2.18
N HIS A 462 33.02 -19.21 -1.77
CA HIS A 462 33.26 -19.58 -0.36
C HIS A 462 33.60 -18.38 0.55
N ASN A 463 33.98 -17.24 -0.01
CA ASN A 463 34.18 -15.95 0.69
C ASN A 463 32.87 -15.17 0.83
N ALA A 464 31.82 -15.52 0.08
CA ALA A 464 30.54 -14.82 0.16
C ALA A 464 29.93 -14.94 1.56
N ARG A 465 29.36 -13.84 2.06
CA ARG A 465 28.72 -13.76 3.38
C ARG A 465 27.45 -12.95 3.29
N PHE A 466 26.47 -13.37 4.07
CA PHE A 466 25.27 -12.59 4.35
C PHE A 466 25.16 -12.47 5.87
N ALA A 467 25.38 -11.28 6.41
CA ALA A 467 25.50 -11.05 7.84
C ALA A 467 24.46 -10.04 8.34
N VAL A 468 23.98 -10.26 9.56
CA VAL A 468 23.28 -9.25 10.35
C VAL A 468 24.18 -8.90 11.53
N LEU A 469 24.49 -7.61 11.63
CA LEU A 469 25.33 -7.02 12.65
C LEU A 469 24.44 -6.27 13.63
N GLU A 470 24.75 -6.38 14.91
CA GLU A 470 24.20 -5.48 15.92
C GLU A 470 24.75 -4.06 15.71
N HIS A 471 24.14 -3.08 16.35
CA HIS A 471 24.52 -1.67 16.29
C HIS A 471 26.00 -1.42 16.68
N ASP A 472 26.58 -2.28 17.52
CA ASP A 472 27.99 -2.22 17.96
C ASP A 472 28.98 -2.96 17.04
N GLY A 473 28.49 -3.51 15.91
CA GLY A 473 29.29 -4.24 14.93
C GLY A 473 29.52 -5.71 15.28
N THR A 474 28.99 -6.21 16.41
CA THR A 474 29.03 -7.64 16.71
C THR A 474 28.09 -8.42 15.78
N ILE A 475 28.45 -9.65 15.44
CA ILE A 475 27.65 -10.47 14.51
C ILE A 475 26.47 -11.07 15.28
N LYS A 476 25.24 -10.65 14.96
CA LYS A 476 24.01 -11.30 15.44
C LYS A 476 23.90 -12.71 14.85
N TRP A 477 24.02 -12.79 13.52
CA TRP A 477 24.19 -14.05 12.80
C TRP A 477 24.82 -13.82 11.42
N GLU A 478 25.44 -14.86 10.87
CA GLU A 478 26.10 -14.82 9.56
C GLU A 478 25.86 -16.14 8.82
N ILE A 479 25.57 -16.04 7.52
CA ILE A 479 25.32 -17.16 6.62
C ILE A 479 26.40 -17.21 5.54
N ASN A 480 26.88 -18.42 5.28
CA ASN A 480 27.65 -18.77 4.08
C ASN A 480 26.90 -19.88 3.34
N ASN A 481 26.18 -19.51 2.27
CA ASN A 481 25.39 -20.44 1.48
C ASN A 481 26.17 -20.87 0.23
N THR A 482 26.87 -22.00 0.29
CA THR A 482 27.64 -22.50 -0.87
C THR A 482 26.78 -23.01 -2.01
N ALA A 483 25.49 -23.30 -1.78
CA ALA A 483 24.55 -23.68 -2.82
C ALA A 483 24.01 -22.48 -3.61
N ASN A 484 24.05 -21.29 -3.02
CA ASN A 484 23.68 -20.02 -3.62
C ASN A 484 24.59 -18.90 -3.10
N PRO A 485 25.88 -18.87 -3.49
CA PRO A 485 26.80 -17.80 -3.13
C PRO A 485 26.40 -16.50 -3.85
N GLY A 486 27.07 -15.39 -3.56
CA GLY A 486 26.70 -14.08 -4.10
C GLY A 486 25.82 -13.30 -3.12
N GLY A 487 24.94 -12.46 -3.64
CA GLY A 487 24.05 -11.59 -2.85
C GLY A 487 24.65 -10.21 -2.69
N GLY A 488 24.47 -9.35 -3.70
CA GLY A 488 24.98 -7.98 -3.70
C GLY A 488 24.08 -7.01 -2.95
N VAL A 489 22.76 -7.20 -3.05
CA VAL A 489 21.72 -6.32 -2.52
C VAL A 489 20.63 -7.18 -1.87
N GLN A 490 20.02 -6.67 -0.80
CA GLN A 490 18.91 -7.31 -0.11
C GLN A 490 17.71 -6.37 -0.02
N ALA A 491 16.53 -6.90 0.30
CA ALA A 491 15.39 -6.11 0.72
C ALA A 491 14.88 -6.66 2.05
N VAL A 492 14.32 -5.78 2.87
CA VAL A 492 13.80 -6.12 4.20
C VAL A 492 12.41 -5.54 4.34
N SER A 493 11.44 -6.39 4.66
CA SER A 493 10.06 -5.95 4.83
C SER A 493 9.23 -6.96 5.60
N ASN A 494 7.94 -6.68 5.78
CA ASN A 494 6.95 -7.61 6.32
C ASN A 494 6.57 -8.65 5.25
N PHE A 495 7.50 -9.54 4.89
CA PHE A 495 7.26 -10.60 3.91
C PHE A 495 6.54 -11.82 4.51
N LEU A 496 6.72 -12.07 5.81
CA LEU A 496 6.28 -13.32 6.44
C LEU A 496 4.90 -13.21 7.11
N GLY A 497 4.34 -12.01 7.15
CA GLY A 497 3.01 -11.77 7.70
C GLY A 497 2.65 -10.29 7.80
N LYS A 498 1.47 -10.01 8.33
CA LYS A 498 1.02 -8.66 8.60
C LYS A 498 1.37 -8.28 10.03
N ALA A 499 2.07 -7.16 10.20
CA ALA A 499 2.30 -6.60 11.52
C ALA A 499 0.97 -6.23 12.20
N GLN A 500 0.76 -6.72 13.41
CA GLN A 500 -0.42 -6.54 14.23
C GLN A 500 -0.02 -6.40 15.69
N ALA A 501 -0.77 -5.57 16.42
CA ALA A 501 -0.69 -5.55 17.88
C ALA A 501 -1.13 -6.91 18.44
N VAL A 502 -0.30 -7.49 19.31
CA VAL A 502 -0.61 -8.75 19.99
C VAL A 502 -1.40 -8.43 21.26
N GLU A 503 -2.65 -8.89 21.34
CA GLU A 503 -3.49 -8.73 22.52
C GLU A 503 -3.59 -10.05 23.32
N THR A 504 -3.20 -10.06 24.60
CA THR A 504 -3.54 -11.17 25.50
C THR A 504 -4.85 -10.95 26.21
N THR A 505 -5.60 -12.03 26.41
CA THR A 505 -6.90 -11.97 27.08
C THR A 505 -6.79 -12.37 28.54
N GLU A 506 -7.27 -11.49 29.42
CA GLU A 506 -7.41 -11.77 30.85
C GLU A 506 -8.86 -11.57 31.30
N PHE A 507 -9.25 -12.20 32.40
CA PHE A 507 -10.55 -11.96 33.02
C PHE A 507 -10.36 -11.28 34.37
N SER A 508 -11.18 -10.27 34.65
CA SER A 508 -11.35 -9.79 36.02
C SER A 508 -11.88 -10.92 36.90
N LYS A 509 -11.85 -10.75 38.22
CA LYS A 509 -12.73 -11.55 39.09
C LYS A 509 -14.21 -11.26 38.79
N ILE A 510 -15.09 -12.11 39.29
CA ILE A 510 -16.54 -11.92 39.18
C ILE A 510 -16.99 -10.89 40.23
N TYR A 511 -17.82 -9.94 39.82
CA TYR A 511 -18.45 -8.93 40.65
C TYR A 511 -19.97 -9.16 40.66
N GLY A 512 -20.56 -9.33 41.84
CA GLY A 512 -21.97 -9.70 41.97
C GLY A 512 -22.17 -11.13 42.42
N TYR A 513 -23.38 -11.65 42.19
CA TYR A 513 -23.76 -13.01 42.51
C TYR A 513 -23.62 -13.90 41.26
N GLN A 514 -23.03 -15.08 41.45
CA GLN A 514 -22.87 -16.09 40.40
C GLN A 514 -23.90 -17.21 40.63
N PRO A 515 -25.08 -17.17 39.98
CA PRO A 515 -26.01 -18.29 40.00
C PRO A 515 -25.41 -19.51 39.27
N ASN A 516 -25.97 -20.71 39.50
CA ASN A 516 -25.56 -21.96 38.83
C ASN A 516 -25.91 -22.02 37.32
N SER A 517 -26.05 -20.86 36.66
CA SER A 517 -26.31 -20.73 35.23
C SER A 517 -25.05 -20.27 34.49
N ASN A 518 -24.94 -20.65 33.21
CA ASN A 518 -23.86 -20.17 32.35
C ASN A 518 -24.05 -18.67 32.06
N PRO A 519 -22.99 -17.85 32.11
CA PRO A 519 -23.10 -16.43 31.74
C PRO A 519 -23.36 -16.27 30.24
N ALA A 520 -24.07 -15.21 29.88
CA ALA A 520 -24.07 -14.75 28.50
C ALA A 520 -22.77 -13.97 28.22
N SER A 521 -22.25 -14.10 27.00
CA SER A 521 -21.05 -13.38 26.55
C SER A 521 -21.44 -12.18 25.72
N ILE A 522 -20.91 -11.01 26.08
CA ILE A 522 -21.09 -9.75 25.37
C ILE A 522 -19.72 -9.35 24.82
N VAL A 523 -19.60 -9.22 23.51
CA VAL A 523 -18.37 -8.78 22.83
C VAL A 523 -18.44 -7.27 22.59
N LEU A 524 -17.34 -6.56 22.83
CA LEU A 524 -17.24 -5.11 22.69
C LEU A 524 -16.14 -4.76 21.67
N ALA A 525 -16.47 -3.87 20.72
CA ALA A 525 -15.50 -3.30 19.79
C ALA A 525 -14.50 -2.38 20.52
N VAL A 526 -13.37 -2.03 19.87
CA VAL A 526 -12.33 -1.15 20.45
C VAL A 526 -12.90 0.20 20.90
N ASP A 527 -13.69 0.85 20.03
CA ASP A 527 -14.48 2.06 20.33
C ASP A 527 -15.94 1.73 20.68
N GLY A 528 -16.20 0.51 21.18
CA GLY A 528 -17.52 0.01 21.50
C GLY A 528 -18.18 0.73 22.67
N LYS A 529 -19.47 0.47 22.91
CA LYS A 529 -20.20 1.04 24.04
C LYS A 529 -20.80 -0.04 24.93
N ILE A 530 -20.91 0.26 26.23
CA ILE A 530 -21.71 -0.50 27.19
C ILE A 530 -23.05 0.19 27.34
N SER A 531 -24.11 -0.52 26.97
CA SER A 531 -25.50 -0.12 27.16
C SER A 531 -26.06 -0.80 28.40
N VAL A 532 -26.75 -0.05 29.26
CA VAL A 532 -27.31 -0.56 30.53
C VAL A 532 -28.75 -0.10 30.70
N ARG A 533 -29.65 -1.03 31.06
CA ARG A 533 -30.94 -0.69 31.66
C ARG A 533 -30.81 -0.68 33.17
N SER A 534 -31.30 0.38 33.80
CA SER A 534 -31.29 0.46 35.26
C SER A 534 -32.45 1.28 35.80
N GLY A 535 -32.80 0.99 37.05
CA GLY A 535 -33.74 1.74 37.87
C GLY A 535 -33.26 1.74 39.32
N PHE A 536 -33.98 1.05 40.20
CA PHE A 536 -33.56 0.86 41.59
C PHE A 536 -32.45 -0.20 41.76
N ALA A 537 -32.18 -0.98 40.70
CA ALA A 537 -31.06 -1.90 40.54
C ALA A 537 -30.61 -1.90 39.06
N ILE A 538 -29.64 -2.75 38.70
CA ILE A 538 -29.26 -2.96 37.31
C ILE A 538 -30.13 -4.06 36.70
N ASP A 539 -30.91 -3.71 35.67
CA ASP A 539 -31.82 -4.64 35.01
C ASP A 539 -31.10 -5.48 33.96
N ALA A 540 -30.31 -4.84 33.08
CA ALA A 540 -29.61 -5.51 31.99
C ALA A 540 -28.38 -4.75 31.49
N ILE A 541 -27.43 -5.46 30.86
CA ILE A 541 -26.19 -4.91 30.27
C ILE A 541 -25.91 -5.54 28.90
N GLY A 542 -25.34 -4.79 27.96
CA GLY A 542 -25.05 -5.26 26.59
C GLY A 542 -24.16 -4.30 25.80
N ALA A 543 -23.79 -4.69 24.57
CA ALA A 543 -23.01 -3.85 23.66
C ALA A 543 -23.86 -2.76 22.97
N SER A 544 -25.17 -2.96 22.93
CA SER A 544 -26.15 -2.04 22.36
C SER A 544 -27.51 -2.22 23.04
N ALA A 545 -28.45 -1.32 22.76
CA ALA A 545 -29.82 -1.43 23.24
C ALA A 545 -30.54 -2.72 22.79
N SER A 546 -30.11 -3.34 21.68
CA SER A 546 -30.68 -4.56 21.11
C SER A 546 -30.01 -5.85 21.58
N THR A 547 -28.88 -5.76 22.30
CA THR A 547 -28.06 -6.91 22.72
C THR A 547 -27.94 -7.02 24.25
N LEU A 548 -28.92 -6.47 24.97
CA LEU A 548 -28.94 -6.48 26.43
C LEU A 548 -29.21 -7.88 27.00
N VAL A 549 -28.41 -8.25 27.99
CA VAL A 549 -28.55 -9.46 28.80
C VAL A 549 -29.07 -9.07 30.19
N GLY A 550 -30.23 -9.61 30.57
CA GLY A 550 -30.88 -9.36 31.85
C GLY A 550 -32.39 -9.18 31.71
N GLY A 551 -33.00 -8.46 32.65
CA GLY A 551 -34.42 -8.15 32.66
C GLY A 551 -34.82 -7.06 31.67
N THR A 552 -36.12 -6.96 31.41
CA THR A 552 -36.71 -5.94 30.51
C THR A 552 -37.14 -4.65 31.24
N GLY A 553 -36.96 -4.61 32.56
CA GLY A 553 -37.25 -3.45 33.40
C GLY A 553 -36.25 -2.30 33.23
N GLY A 554 -36.44 -1.25 34.02
CA GLY A 554 -35.56 -0.09 34.07
C GLY A 554 -35.62 0.82 32.83
N ASN A 555 -34.96 1.98 32.95
CA ASN A 555 -34.78 2.89 31.84
C ASN A 555 -33.45 2.59 31.14
N LEU A 556 -33.44 2.66 29.82
CA LEU A 556 -32.19 2.59 29.05
C LEU A 556 -31.38 3.85 29.29
N ASN A 557 -30.16 3.68 29.81
CA ASN A 557 -29.25 4.78 30.09
C ASN A 557 -28.49 5.18 28.82
N ALA A 558 -27.90 6.38 28.84
CA ALA A 558 -26.92 6.75 27.83
C ALA A 558 -25.74 5.76 27.87
N ALA A 559 -25.37 5.24 26.70
CA ALA A 559 -24.33 4.23 26.61
C ALA A 559 -22.94 4.82 26.89
N VAL A 560 -22.08 4.04 27.55
CA VAL A 560 -20.74 4.44 27.98
C VAL A 560 -19.70 3.89 27.01
N ASN A 561 -18.79 4.71 26.51
CA ASN A 561 -17.72 4.24 25.61
C ASN A 561 -16.66 3.47 26.40
N VAL A 562 -16.30 2.27 25.94
CA VAL A 562 -15.42 1.34 26.66
C VAL A 562 -14.00 1.86 26.80
N LYS A 563 -13.49 2.58 25.79
CA LYS A 563 -12.13 3.14 25.80
C LYS A 563 -11.92 4.22 26.85
N ASP A 564 -13.02 4.85 27.26
CA ASP A 564 -13.01 5.94 28.21
C ASP A 564 -13.17 5.45 29.65
N ILE A 565 -13.30 4.14 29.90
CA ILE A 565 -13.50 3.58 31.26
C ILE A 565 -12.14 3.32 31.91
N LYS A 566 -11.85 4.02 33.00
CA LYS A 566 -10.67 3.77 33.85
C LYS A 566 -10.95 2.76 34.95
N ALA A 567 -12.14 2.83 35.52
CA ALA A 567 -12.58 1.91 36.56
C ALA A 567 -14.11 1.84 36.61
N ILE A 568 -14.65 0.82 37.27
CA ILE A 568 -16.07 0.66 37.53
C ILE A 568 -16.22 0.32 39.00
N ASP A 569 -16.95 1.12 39.78
CA ASP A 569 -17.39 0.69 41.11
C ASP A 569 -18.67 -0.13 40.96
N LEU A 570 -18.59 -1.41 41.28
CA LEU A 570 -19.70 -2.34 41.20
C LEU A 570 -20.28 -2.52 42.60
N THR A 571 -21.57 -2.22 42.76
CA THR A 571 -22.28 -2.41 44.02
C THR A 571 -23.29 -3.53 43.88
N TRP A 572 -23.25 -4.52 44.77
CA TRP A 572 -24.20 -5.64 44.77
C TRP A 572 -24.60 -6.05 46.18
N GLY A 573 -25.73 -6.75 46.30
CA GLY A 573 -26.21 -7.21 47.60
C GLY A 573 -27.67 -7.63 47.60
N LYS A 574 -28.22 -7.82 48.81
CA LYS A 574 -29.59 -8.31 49.00
C LYS A 574 -30.60 -7.21 48.74
N TYR A 575 -31.29 -7.26 47.61
CA TYR A 575 -32.25 -6.26 47.15
C TYR A 575 -33.56 -6.29 47.96
N TYR A 576 -34.24 -5.15 48.13
CA TYR A 576 -35.44 -5.05 48.98
C TYR A 576 -36.60 -5.94 48.53
N TRP A 577 -36.70 -6.19 47.22
CA TRP A 577 -37.78 -6.98 46.63
C TRP A 577 -37.35 -8.42 46.28
N GLY A 578 -36.25 -8.89 46.88
CA GLY A 578 -35.79 -10.27 46.80
C GLY A 578 -34.52 -10.45 45.98
N GLY A 579 -33.79 -11.53 46.28
CA GLY A 579 -32.58 -11.94 45.58
C GLY A 579 -31.32 -11.15 45.94
N TYR A 580 -30.20 -11.59 45.35
CA TYR A 580 -28.90 -10.92 45.38
C TYR A 580 -28.56 -10.47 43.97
N HIS A 581 -28.40 -9.17 43.78
CA HIS A 581 -28.30 -8.57 42.45
C HIS A 581 -27.21 -7.49 42.40
N LEU A 582 -26.80 -7.15 41.18
CA LEU A 582 -26.03 -5.96 40.89
C LEU A 582 -26.97 -4.74 41.03
N LEU A 583 -26.65 -3.86 41.97
CA LEU A 583 -27.51 -2.75 42.38
C LEU A 583 -27.14 -1.46 41.69
N ALA A 584 -25.83 -1.19 41.55
CA ALA A 584 -25.33 0.01 40.92
C ALA A 584 -23.98 -0.23 40.22
N LEU A 585 -23.79 0.51 39.14
CA LEU A 585 -22.54 0.61 38.39
C LEU A 585 -22.15 2.09 38.34
N ASP A 586 -21.00 2.42 38.92
CA ASP A 586 -20.41 3.76 38.78
C ASP A 586 -19.20 3.67 37.84
N PHE A 587 -19.40 3.98 36.57
CA PHE A 587 -18.33 4.02 35.57
C PHE A 587 -17.48 5.25 35.80
N ARG A 588 -16.23 5.05 36.20
CA ARG A 588 -15.22 6.09 36.39
C ARG A 588 -14.45 6.25 35.10
N MET A 589 -14.67 7.38 34.46
CA MET A 589 -14.14 7.66 33.14
C MET A 589 -12.71 8.20 33.22
N SER A 590 -11.94 8.09 32.14
CA SER A 590 -10.57 8.59 32.02
C SER A 590 -10.47 10.09 32.24
N ASN A 591 -11.54 10.84 31.93
CA ASN A 591 -11.67 12.27 32.21
C ASN A 591 -12.04 12.62 33.67
N GLY A 592 -12.10 11.63 34.56
CA GLY A 592 -12.41 11.80 35.98
C GLY A 592 -13.92 11.88 36.31
N SER A 593 -14.80 11.92 35.30
CA SER A 593 -16.25 11.88 35.53
C SER A 593 -16.71 10.51 36.02
N VAL A 594 -17.87 10.48 36.68
CA VAL A 594 -18.50 9.25 37.15
C VAL A 594 -19.91 9.18 36.59
N ILE A 595 -20.19 8.15 35.78
CA ILE A 595 -21.52 7.86 35.27
C ILE A 595 -22.12 6.76 36.14
N SER A 596 -23.10 7.13 36.96
CA SER A 596 -23.79 6.22 37.87
C SER A 596 -25.08 5.68 37.26
N MET A 597 -25.26 4.37 37.34
CA MET A 597 -26.46 3.65 36.89
C MET A 597 -26.94 2.74 38.02
N GLY A 598 -28.25 2.58 38.16
CA GLY A 598 -28.87 1.87 39.28
C GLY A 598 -28.85 2.69 40.59
N SER A 599 -29.04 2.02 41.73
CA SER A 599 -29.09 2.70 43.02
C SER A 599 -28.58 1.84 44.18
N LYS A 600 -27.81 2.46 45.06
CA LYS A 600 -27.30 1.84 46.28
C LYS A 600 -28.32 1.85 47.43
N ASN A 601 -29.48 2.49 47.26
CA ASN A 601 -30.41 2.75 48.36
C ASN A 601 -31.41 1.62 48.63
N TYR A 602 -31.57 0.69 47.68
CA TYR A 602 -32.67 -0.29 47.72
C TYR A 602 -32.22 -1.69 48.12
N ALA A 603 -31.35 -1.79 49.13
CA ALA A 603 -30.78 -3.06 49.57
C ALA A 603 -30.68 -3.20 51.10
N TYR A 604 -30.95 -4.40 51.61
CA TYR A 604 -30.81 -4.77 53.02
C TYR A 604 -29.34 -4.89 53.44
N SER A 605 -28.52 -5.42 52.53
CA SER A 605 -27.07 -5.50 52.67
C SER A 605 -26.46 -5.23 51.29
N LYS A 606 -25.32 -4.55 51.25
CA LYS A 606 -24.62 -4.21 50.01
C LYS A 606 -23.13 -4.11 50.25
N GLN A 607 -22.36 -4.44 49.23
CA GLN A 607 -20.93 -4.16 49.18
C GLN A 607 -20.59 -3.51 47.84
N THR A 608 -19.55 -2.69 47.84
CA THR A 608 -19.04 -2.04 46.65
C THR A 608 -17.58 -2.43 46.49
N GLU A 609 -17.22 -2.88 45.31
CA GLU A 609 -15.83 -3.10 44.94
C GLU A 609 -15.50 -2.40 43.63
N ARG A 610 -14.24 -1.96 43.51
CA ARG A 610 -13.73 -1.32 42.30
C ARG A 610 -13.05 -2.33 41.41
N PHE A 611 -13.49 -2.39 40.17
CA PHE A 611 -12.69 -2.90 39.06
C PHE A 611 -11.92 -1.75 38.44
N THR A 612 -10.59 -1.84 38.36
CA THR A 612 -9.76 -0.87 37.62
C THR A 612 -9.28 -1.55 36.35
N VAL A 613 -9.44 -0.89 35.20
CA VAL A 613 -8.86 -1.37 33.94
C VAL A 613 -7.34 -1.21 34.04
N PRO A 614 -6.55 -2.29 33.90
CA PRO A 614 -5.09 -2.19 33.95
C PRO A 614 -4.54 -1.26 32.89
N VAL A 615 -3.40 -0.62 33.19
CA VAL A 615 -2.70 0.25 32.23
C VAL A 615 -2.25 -0.60 31.04
N GLY A 616 -2.50 -0.12 29.81
CA GLY A 616 -2.20 -0.88 28.58
C GLY A 616 -3.26 -1.92 28.21
N SER A 617 -4.35 -2.02 28.98
CA SER A 617 -5.48 -2.92 28.70
C SER A 617 -6.75 -2.17 28.36
N ARG A 618 -7.65 -2.82 27.62
CA ARG A 618 -9.02 -2.37 27.35
C ARG A 618 -10.04 -3.43 27.70
N ILE A 619 -11.28 -3.03 27.98
CA ILE A 619 -12.40 -3.98 28.14
C ILE A 619 -12.83 -4.46 26.76
N LYS A 620 -12.61 -5.74 26.47
CA LYS A 620 -12.95 -6.42 25.21
C LYS A 620 -14.31 -7.12 25.27
N GLY A 621 -14.78 -7.46 26.47
CA GLY A 621 -16.04 -8.17 26.64
C GLY A 621 -16.55 -8.21 28.08
N ILE A 622 -17.78 -8.69 28.25
CA ILE A 622 -18.45 -8.87 29.55
C ILE A 622 -19.12 -10.25 29.58
N LYS A 623 -18.84 -11.02 30.62
CA LYS A 623 -19.67 -12.18 31.00
C LYS A 623 -20.74 -11.68 31.96
N ALA A 624 -22.01 -11.91 31.65
CA ALA A 624 -23.15 -11.41 32.40
C ALA A 624 -24.02 -12.56 32.91
N TRP A 625 -24.29 -12.58 34.21
CA TRP A 625 -25.19 -13.53 34.86
C TRP A 625 -26.52 -12.86 35.19
N SER A 626 -27.61 -13.55 34.84
CA SER A 626 -28.96 -13.18 35.25
C SER A 626 -29.82 -14.44 35.37
N ALA A 627 -30.52 -14.59 36.49
CA ALA A 627 -31.49 -15.66 36.74
C ALA A 627 -32.95 -15.18 36.64
N GLY A 628 -33.19 -13.97 36.13
CA GLY A 628 -34.54 -13.42 36.01
C GLY A 628 -34.60 -11.96 35.59
N TRP A 629 -35.26 -11.15 36.40
CA TRP A 629 -35.64 -9.77 36.09
C TRP A 629 -34.57 -8.70 36.38
N LEU A 630 -33.44 -9.07 36.99
CA LEU A 630 -32.30 -8.19 37.26
C LEU A 630 -30.99 -8.88 36.90
N LEU A 631 -29.93 -8.08 36.75
CA LEU A 631 -28.58 -8.57 36.53
C LEU A 631 -27.97 -9.00 37.88
N ASP A 632 -27.42 -10.21 37.94
CA ASP A 632 -26.92 -10.80 39.19
C ASP A 632 -25.44 -10.50 39.40
N GLY A 633 -24.65 -10.64 38.33
CA GLY A 633 -23.22 -10.42 38.37
C GLY A 633 -22.59 -10.26 37.00
N VAL A 634 -21.37 -9.74 36.97
CA VAL A 634 -20.57 -9.51 35.77
C VAL A 634 -19.10 -9.87 35.98
N GLN A 635 -18.43 -10.21 34.89
CA GLN A 635 -16.98 -10.37 34.81
C GLN A 635 -16.51 -9.67 33.54
N PHE A 636 -15.43 -8.89 33.65
CA PHE A 636 -14.88 -8.17 32.51
C PHE A 636 -13.79 -9.01 31.85
N GLU A 637 -13.87 -9.11 30.54
CA GLU A 637 -12.81 -9.67 29.69
C GLU A 637 -11.96 -8.51 29.20
N LEU A 638 -10.67 -8.56 29.50
CA LEU A 638 -9.67 -7.55 29.18
C LEU A 638 -8.80 -8.03 28.02
N ALA A 639 -8.44 -7.12 27.14
CA ALA A 639 -7.38 -7.28 26.16
C ALA A 639 -6.23 -6.37 26.56
N THR A 640 -5.05 -6.95 26.79
CA THR A 640 -3.81 -6.22 27.09
C THR A 640 -2.92 -6.23 25.86
N LEU A 641 -2.46 -5.06 25.42
CA LEU A 641 -1.49 -4.96 24.33
C LEU A 641 -0.11 -5.41 24.84
N ASN A 642 0.43 -6.48 24.28
CA ASN A 642 1.72 -7.07 24.66
C ASN A 642 2.77 -6.90 23.55
N GLY A 643 2.79 -5.74 22.91
CA GLY A 643 3.68 -5.44 21.79
C GLY A 643 3.08 -5.80 20.43
N THR A 644 3.93 -5.90 19.42
CA THR A 644 3.58 -6.26 18.04
C THR A 644 4.22 -7.60 17.69
N ASN A 645 3.65 -8.32 16.72
CA ASN A 645 4.33 -9.47 16.12
C ASN A 645 5.33 -9.03 15.02
N ASP A 646 5.84 -7.79 15.07
CA ASP A 646 6.61 -7.19 13.98
C ASP A 646 7.84 -8.05 13.62
N LEU A 647 8.51 -8.60 14.63
CA LEU A 647 9.66 -9.49 14.46
C LEU A 647 9.37 -10.82 13.77
N ASP A 648 8.17 -11.37 13.99
CA ASP A 648 7.75 -12.66 13.40
C ASP A 648 7.34 -12.50 11.94
N VAL A 649 7.02 -11.27 11.51
CA VAL A 649 6.60 -10.97 10.14
C VAL A 649 7.72 -10.45 9.26
N LYS A 650 8.87 -10.07 9.84
CA LYS A 650 10.04 -9.65 9.07
C LYS A 650 10.63 -10.79 8.25
N GLY A 651 10.89 -10.48 6.99
CA GLY A 651 11.72 -11.28 6.11
C GLY A 651 12.88 -10.45 5.57
N ILE A 652 13.96 -11.14 5.26
CA ILE A 652 15.17 -10.59 4.65
C ILE A 652 15.42 -11.42 3.39
N VAL A 653 15.38 -10.78 2.23
CA VAL A 653 15.49 -11.46 0.94
C VAL A 653 16.66 -10.93 0.13
N TYR A 654 17.37 -11.81 -0.55
CA TYR A 654 18.42 -11.44 -1.51
C TYR A 654 18.50 -12.45 -2.66
N ALA A 655 19.06 -12.02 -3.79
CA ALA A 655 19.37 -12.88 -4.93
C ALA A 655 20.87 -13.18 -5.01
N GLY A 656 21.22 -14.46 -4.97
CA GLY A 656 22.58 -14.94 -5.24
C GLY A 656 22.74 -15.37 -6.71
N TYR A 657 23.78 -16.15 -7.00
CA TYR A 657 24.05 -16.63 -8.35
C TYR A 657 22.97 -17.57 -8.93
N ALA A 658 22.26 -18.32 -8.07
CA ALA A 658 21.40 -19.43 -8.52
C ALA A 658 19.96 -19.34 -8.00
N ALA A 659 19.70 -18.54 -6.96
CA ALA A 659 18.41 -18.45 -6.33
C ALA A 659 18.18 -17.12 -5.61
N VAL A 660 16.90 -16.83 -5.38
CA VAL A 660 16.42 -15.87 -4.38
C VAL A 660 16.15 -16.64 -3.10
N ASP A 661 16.77 -16.22 -2.00
CA ASP A 661 16.58 -16.83 -0.69
C ASP A 661 15.91 -15.84 0.27
N MET A 662 14.92 -16.33 1.01
CA MET A 662 14.24 -15.59 2.07
C MET A 662 14.65 -16.14 3.44
N TYR A 663 15.01 -15.25 4.36
CA TYR A 663 15.38 -15.54 5.73
C TYR A 663 14.45 -14.82 6.71
N ASN A 664 14.16 -15.44 7.85
CA ASN A 664 13.47 -14.77 8.95
C ASN A 664 14.44 -13.98 9.84
N SER A 665 13.92 -13.28 10.85
CA SER A 665 14.68 -12.49 11.82
C SER A 665 15.77 -13.28 12.58
N LYS A 666 15.68 -14.62 12.61
CA LYS A 666 16.62 -15.52 13.30
C LYS A 666 17.70 -16.10 12.38
N GLY A 667 17.72 -15.71 11.10
CA GLY A 667 18.66 -16.25 10.11
C GLY A 667 18.29 -17.65 9.61
N GLU A 668 17.05 -18.10 9.81
CA GLU A 668 16.57 -19.37 9.27
C GLU A 668 16.00 -19.16 7.87
N ARG A 669 16.41 -19.99 6.90
CA ARG A 669 15.90 -19.91 5.53
C ARG A 669 14.45 -20.40 5.46
N VAL A 670 13.54 -19.53 5.04
CA VAL A 670 12.10 -19.82 4.89
C VAL A 670 11.83 -20.53 3.57
N TRP A 671 12.32 -19.97 2.46
CA TRP A 671 12.19 -20.54 1.13
C TRP A 671 13.37 -20.16 0.23
N SER A 672 13.48 -20.85 -0.90
CA SER A 672 14.49 -20.62 -1.94
C SER A 672 13.85 -20.85 -3.31
N VAL A 673 13.98 -19.89 -4.23
CA VAL A 673 13.41 -19.94 -5.58
C VAL A 673 14.52 -19.78 -6.60
N ALA A 674 14.63 -20.70 -7.55
CA ALA A 674 15.65 -20.63 -8.59
C ALA A 674 15.55 -19.31 -9.38
N ASN A 675 16.69 -18.65 -9.58
CA ASN A 675 16.84 -17.39 -10.30
C ASN A 675 18.24 -17.40 -10.93
N ASP A 676 18.33 -17.44 -12.26
CA ASP A 676 19.61 -17.47 -12.95
C ASP A 676 20.22 -16.07 -12.97
N ASP A 677 21.24 -15.88 -12.13
CA ASP A 677 22.11 -14.70 -12.13
C ASP A 677 23.59 -15.13 -12.23
N THR A 678 23.86 -16.16 -13.04
CA THR A 678 25.21 -16.69 -13.21
C THR A 678 26.19 -15.67 -13.81
N GLY A 679 25.68 -14.63 -14.48
CA GLY A 679 26.45 -13.52 -15.05
C GLY A 679 27.01 -12.52 -14.03
N SER A 680 26.32 -12.30 -12.89
CA SER A 680 26.70 -11.27 -11.90
C SER A 680 26.84 -11.82 -10.47
N GLY A 681 25.80 -12.49 -9.98
CA GLY A 681 25.62 -12.94 -8.59
C GLY A 681 25.30 -11.81 -7.62
N LYS A 682 24.77 -10.69 -8.12
CA LYS A 682 24.56 -9.44 -7.39
C LYS A 682 23.24 -8.75 -7.74
N ILE A 683 22.41 -9.33 -8.61
CA ILE A 683 21.15 -8.72 -9.02
C ILE A 683 20.32 -8.35 -7.79
N GLY A 684 19.65 -7.20 -7.87
CA GLY A 684 18.92 -6.68 -6.74
C GLY A 684 17.53 -7.29 -6.57
N VAL A 685 16.93 -6.96 -5.44
CA VAL A 685 15.53 -7.26 -5.12
C VAL A 685 14.91 -6.04 -4.43
N SER A 686 13.60 -5.88 -4.60
CA SER A 686 12.81 -4.85 -3.91
C SER A 686 11.50 -5.45 -3.41
N ALA A 687 10.73 -4.67 -2.67
CA ALA A 687 9.49 -5.11 -2.02
C ALA A 687 8.31 -4.18 -2.32
N TYR A 688 7.12 -4.75 -2.48
CA TYR A 688 5.87 -4.00 -2.57
C TYR A 688 4.65 -4.90 -2.32
N ASP A 689 3.64 -4.40 -1.61
CA ASP A 689 2.36 -5.07 -1.34
C ASP A 689 1.37 -4.79 -2.48
N PHE A 690 1.31 -5.67 -3.48
CA PHE A 690 0.51 -5.45 -4.70
C PHE A 690 -1.00 -5.62 -4.46
N ASP A 691 -1.39 -6.43 -3.48
CA ASP A 691 -2.80 -6.73 -3.20
C ASP A 691 -3.34 -6.07 -1.91
N ASN A 692 -2.50 -5.27 -1.26
CA ASN A 692 -2.80 -4.46 -0.08
C ASN A 692 -3.30 -5.33 1.09
N ASP A 693 -2.76 -6.54 1.25
CA ASP A 693 -3.09 -7.43 2.37
C ASP A 693 -2.25 -7.11 3.64
N GLY A 694 -1.20 -6.30 3.49
CA GLY A 694 -0.25 -5.87 4.51
C GLY A 694 1.09 -6.61 4.47
N ILE A 695 1.27 -7.56 3.54
CA ILE A 695 2.48 -8.35 3.31
C ILE A 695 3.09 -7.91 1.99
N ASP A 696 4.39 -7.64 1.97
CA ASP A 696 5.03 -7.31 0.69
C ASP A 696 5.26 -8.58 -0.13
N GLU A 697 5.11 -8.48 -1.44
CA GLU A 697 5.75 -9.36 -2.42
C GLU A 697 7.21 -8.97 -2.65
N VAL A 698 7.98 -9.93 -3.15
CA VAL A 698 9.37 -9.74 -3.61
C VAL A 698 9.37 -9.51 -5.11
N LEU A 699 9.99 -8.42 -5.57
CA LEU A 699 10.29 -8.18 -6.97
C LEU A 699 11.73 -8.59 -7.25
N VAL A 700 11.93 -9.38 -8.30
CA VAL A 700 13.25 -9.86 -8.69
C VAL A 700 13.40 -9.97 -10.21
N GLN A 701 14.64 -9.86 -10.67
CA GLN A 701 15.02 -10.03 -12.06
C GLN A 701 16.00 -11.21 -12.20
N ASP A 702 15.82 -12.00 -13.26
CA ASP A 702 16.85 -12.87 -13.82
C ASP A 702 17.23 -12.37 -15.23
N HIS A 703 18.06 -13.12 -15.93
CA HIS A 703 18.52 -12.72 -17.25
C HIS A 703 17.43 -12.55 -18.33
N ALA A 704 16.23 -13.11 -18.14
CA ALA A 704 15.18 -13.11 -19.15
C ALA A 704 13.78 -12.75 -18.62
N ARG A 705 13.62 -12.57 -17.30
CA ARG A 705 12.33 -12.32 -16.67
C ARG A 705 12.45 -11.38 -15.47
N VAL A 706 11.45 -10.54 -15.32
CA VAL A 706 11.09 -9.95 -14.03
C VAL A 706 9.94 -10.73 -13.44
N ARG A 707 10.01 -11.02 -12.14
CA ARG A 707 9.02 -11.81 -11.42
C ARG A 707 8.59 -11.11 -10.15
N VAL A 708 7.32 -11.32 -9.80
CA VAL A 708 6.78 -11.00 -8.49
C VAL A 708 6.55 -12.30 -7.75
N LEU A 709 7.15 -12.45 -6.58
CA LEU A 709 7.08 -13.63 -5.74
C LEU A 709 6.31 -13.31 -4.45
N ASP A 710 5.44 -14.21 -4.03
CA ASP A 710 4.78 -14.15 -2.73
C ASP A 710 5.82 -14.14 -1.59
N GLY A 711 5.74 -13.16 -0.69
CA GLY A 711 6.73 -12.98 0.38
C GLY A 711 6.86 -14.18 1.33
N LYS A 712 5.76 -14.90 1.59
CA LYS A 712 5.72 -16.02 2.55
C LYS A 712 6.26 -17.32 1.97
N THR A 713 6.05 -17.56 0.68
CA THR A 713 6.22 -18.88 0.06
C THR A 713 7.20 -18.90 -1.11
N GLY A 714 7.53 -17.74 -1.69
CA GLY A 714 8.32 -17.63 -2.91
C GLY A 714 7.55 -18.05 -4.17
N LYS A 715 6.23 -18.29 -4.07
CA LYS A 715 5.41 -18.65 -5.22
C LYS A 715 5.34 -17.49 -6.21
N GLU A 716 5.60 -17.76 -7.49
CA GLU A 716 5.49 -16.77 -8.56
C GLU A 716 4.03 -16.31 -8.72
N ARG A 717 3.79 -15.00 -8.53
CA ARG A 717 2.50 -14.32 -8.69
C ARG A 717 2.40 -13.56 -10.02
N ALA A 718 3.54 -13.14 -10.58
CA ALA A 718 3.63 -12.52 -11.90
C ALA A 718 4.97 -12.82 -12.57
N SER A 719 4.99 -12.77 -13.91
CA SER A 719 6.16 -13.03 -14.73
C SER A 719 6.09 -12.17 -16.00
N LEU A 720 7.11 -11.34 -16.21
CA LEU A 720 7.24 -10.46 -17.38
C LEU A 720 8.53 -10.83 -18.11
N ALA A 721 8.47 -11.00 -19.42
CA ALA A 721 9.67 -11.21 -20.22
C ALA A 721 10.50 -9.91 -20.25
N HIS A 722 11.73 -9.96 -19.75
CA HIS A 722 12.60 -8.81 -19.63
C HIS A 722 14.06 -9.24 -19.61
N SER A 723 14.91 -8.70 -20.49
CA SER A 723 16.32 -9.10 -20.51
C SER A 723 17.23 -8.14 -19.75
N THR A 724 18.25 -8.72 -19.12
CA THR A 724 19.41 -7.99 -18.61
C THR A 724 20.61 -8.93 -18.51
N ALA A 725 21.80 -8.40 -18.77
CA ALA A 725 23.06 -9.07 -18.44
C ALA A 725 23.36 -9.10 -16.93
N THR A 726 22.50 -8.44 -16.13
CA THR A 726 22.52 -8.27 -14.69
C THR A 726 23.75 -7.51 -14.13
N LEU A 727 23.49 -6.64 -13.17
CA LEU A 727 24.47 -6.11 -12.25
C LEU A 727 23.92 -6.20 -10.84
N TRP A 728 23.26 -5.14 -10.38
CA TRP A 728 22.64 -4.96 -9.07
C TRP A 728 21.48 -3.96 -9.15
N GLU A 729 20.91 -3.82 -10.36
CA GLU A 729 19.63 -3.17 -10.57
C GLU A 729 18.50 -4.00 -9.95
N TYR A 730 17.38 -3.35 -9.66
CA TYR A 730 16.14 -4.02 -9.29
C TYR A 730 14.93 -3.21 -9.80
N PRO A 731 13.77 -3.87 -10.02
CA PRO A 731 12.53 -3.17 -10.32
C PRO A 731 12.09 -2.30 -9.14
N ILE A 732 11.41 -1.18 -9.40
CA ILE A 732 10.82 -0.34 -8.35
C ILE A 732 9.33 -0.16 -8.61
N VAL A 733 8.56 0.12 -7.54
CA VAL A 733 7.15 0.49 -7.66
C VAL A 733 6.99 1.91 -7.13
N VAL A 734 6.38 2.79 -7.93
CA VAL A 734 6.17 4.20 -7.58
C VAL A 734 4.79 4.60 -8.06
N ASP A 735 4.03 5.28 -7.21
CA ASP A 735 2.80 5.96 -7.61
C ASP A 735 3.20 7.26 -8.31
N LEU A 736 3.31 7.23 -9.64
CA LEU A 736 3.87 8.37 -10.38
C LEU A 736 2.87 9.55 -10.32
N GLU A 737 1.59 9.27 -10.59
CA GLU A 737 0.51 10.27 -10.64
C GLU A 737 0.03 10.76 -9.26
N GLY A 738 0.19 9.97 -8.20
CA GLY A 738 -0.39 10.27 -6.89
C GLY A 738 -1.87 9.99 -6.79
N ASP A 739 -2.37 9.08 -7.62
CA ASP A 739 -3.77 8.68 -7.64
C ASP A 739 -4.06 7.44 -6.78
N ASN A 740 -3.03 6.95 -6.06
CA ASN A 740 -3.05 5.73 -5.26
C ASN A 740 -3.23 4.46 -6.11
N ASN A 741 -2.71 4.49 -7.34
CA ASN A 741 -2.59 3.36 -8.24
C ASN A 741 -1.20 3.37 -8.91
N ALA A 742 -0.27 2.66 -8.28
CA ALA A 742 1.13 2.71 -8.63
C ALA A 742 1.51 2.01 -9.94
N GLU A 743 2.72 2.32 -10.40
CA GLU A 743 3.39 1.71 -11.53
C GLU A 743 4.61 0.89 -11.11
N LEU A 744 4.85 -0.19 -11.84
CA LEU A 744 6.05 -1.01 -11.79
C LEU A 744 7.00 -0.56 -12.89
N ILE A 745 8.20 -0.13 -12.50
CA ILE A 745 9.25 0.35 -13.40
C ILE A 745 10.35 -0.69 -13.50
N VAL A 746 10.71 -1.04 -14.73
CA VAL A 746 11.72 -2.06 -15.04
C VAL A 746 12.70 -1.55 -16.09
N VAL A 747 13.99 -1.86 -15.92
CA VAL A 747 15.05 -1.53 -16.88
C VAL A 747 15.56 -2.77 -17.62
N ALA A 748 15.97 -2.58 -18.87
CA ALA A 748 16.37 -3.67 -19.76
C ALA A 748 17.61 -3.35 -20.58
N ASN A 749 18.29 -4.42 -20.95
CA ASN A 749 19.34 -4.44 -21.96
C ASN A 749 19.33 -5.78 -22.71
N ASP A 750 19.78 -5.74 -23.95
CA ASP A 750 19.80 -6.87 -24.88
C ASP A 750 21.15 -7.00 -25.62
N PHE A 751 22.20 -6.37 -25.10
CA PHE A 751 23.53 -6.43 -25.71
C PHE A 751 24.19 -7.81 -25.60
N ASP A 752 23.83 -8.60 -24.58
CA ASP A 752 24.32 -9.98 -24.46
C ASP A 752 23.45 -10.89 -25.33
N LYS A 753 24.09 -11.54 -26.29
CA LYS A 753 23.44 -12.45 -27.24
C LYS A 753 22.67 -13.61 -26.61
N ASN A 754 22.94 -13.94 -25.35
CA ASN A 754 22.23 -14.99 -24.62
C ASN A 754 20.88 -14.49 -24.06
N TYR A 755 20.72 -13.18 -23.92
CA TYR A 755 19.64 -12.52 -23.19
C TYR A 755 19.08 -11.36 -24.02
N VAL A 756 18.31 -11.69 -25.06
CA VAL A 756 17.83 -10.71 -26.06
C VAL A 756 16.30 -10.72 -26.07
N VAL A 757 15.71 -9.95 -25.15
CA VAL A 757 14.26 -9.74 -25.08
C VAL A 757 13.93 -8.30 -25.44
N ASN A 758 14.52 -7.34 -24.73
CA ASN A 758 14.24 -5.92 -24.86
C ASN A 758 15.38 -5.05 -24.29
N HIS A 759 15.34 -3.74 -24.54
CA HIS A 759 16.26 -2.74 -23.97
C HIS A 759 15.51 -1.44 -23.63
N GLY A 760 16.03 -0.67 -22.68
CA GLY A 760 15.47 0.61 -22.27
C GLY A 760 14.70 0.54 -20.94
N VAL A 761 13.57 1.24 -20.86
CA VAL A 761 12.74 1.37 -19.65
C VAL A 761 11.30 0.97 -19.99
N PHE A 762 10.68 0.16 -19.12
CA PHE A 762 9.33 -0.36 -19.30
C PHE A 762 8.54 -0.10 -18.02
N VAL A 763 7.36 0.48 -18.18
CA VAL A 763 6.48 0.83 -17.07
C VAL A 763 5.17 0.08 -17.22
N TYR A 764 4.77 -0.62 -16.16
CA TYR A 764 3.58 -1.44 -16.09
C TYR A 764 2.63 -0.91 -15.02
N GLU A 765 1.34 -1.11 -15.24
CA GLU A 765 0.27 -0.76 -14.31
C GLU A 765 -0.64 -1.99 -14.10
N SER A 766 -1.53 -1.90 -13.11
CA SER A 766 -2.55 -2.92 -12.90
C SER A 766 -3.43 -3.06 -14.15
N ALA A 767 -3.60 -4.29 -14.65
CA ALA A 767 -4.52 -4.55 -15.75
C ALA A 767 -5.99 -4.56 -15.28
N ASP A 768 -6.23 -4.64 -13.98
CA ASP A 768 -7.56 -4.68 -13.37
C ASP A 768 -7.79 -3.38 -12.58
N SER A 769 -8.63 -2.50 -13.13
CA SER A 769 -8.95 -1.21 -12.50
C SER A 769 -9.66 -1.35 -11.15
N ALA A 770 -10.20 -2.52 -10.82
CA ALA A 770 -10.75 -2.80 -9.49
C ALA A 770 -9.68 -3.20 -8.46
N LYS A 771 -8.45 -3.45 -8.91
CA LYS A 771 -7.27 -3.81 -8.10
C LYS A 771 -6.12 -2.82 -8.34
N PRO A 772 -6.30 -1.54 -8.00
CA PRO A 772 -5.20 -0.58 -8.09
C PRO A 772 -4.09 -0.95 -7.09
N TRP A 773 -2.87 -0.62 -7.45
CA TRP A 773 -1.69 -0.82 -6.61
C TRP A 773 -1.59 0.33 -5.61
N LYS A 774 -2.12 0.12 -4.41
CA LYS A 774 -2.28 1.19 -3.40
C LYS A 774 -1.05 1.36 -2.53
N ASN A 775 -0.95 2.53 -1.90
CA ASN A 775 0.03 2.84 -0.86
C ASN A 775 1.48 2.66 -1.33
N ALA A 776 1.80 2.97 -2.59
CA ALA A 776 3.19 3.08 -3.00
C ALA A 776 3.74 4.48 -2.69
N THR A 777 5.04 4.59 -2.51
CA THR A 777 5.74 5.87 -2.47
C THR A 777 5.58 6.62 -3.80
N ARG A 778 5.59 7.96 -3.74
CA ARG A 778 5.62 8.87 -4.91
C ARG A 778 7.03 9.12 -5.43
N ILE A 779 8.04 8.73 -4.64
CA ILE A 779 9.44 9.04 -4.89
C ILE A 779 10.31 7.83 -4.58
N TRP A 780 11.34 7.61 -5.40
CA TRP A 780 12.39 6.64 -5.16
C TRP A 780 13.72 7.30 -5.49
N ASN A 781 14.33 7.94 -4.50
CA ASN A 781 15.31 8.98 -4.77
C ASN A 781 16.76 8.48 -4.90
N GLN A 782 17.06 7.27 -4.43
CA GLN A 782 18.42 6.68 -4.44
C GLN A 782 18.36 5.15 -4.37
N HIS A 783 19.47 4.44 -4.61
CA HIS A 783 19.50 2.96 -4.56
C HIS A 783 19.36 2.43 -3.12
N ALA A 784 19.90 3.14 -2.13
CA ALA A 784 19.72 2.81 -0.73
C ALA A 784 18.41 3.43 -0.17
N PHE A 785 17.30 3.30 -0.88
CA PHE A 785 16.00 3.89 -0.51
C PHE A 785 15.38 3.25 0.74
N HIS A 786 14.90 4.10 1.64
CA HIS A 786 13.99 3.77 2.73
C HIS A 786 13.10 4.98 2.99
N LEU A 787 11.78 4.81 3.08
CA LEU A 787 10.77 5.88 3.08
C LEU A 787 11.10 7.17 3.88
N THR A 788 11.85 7.07 4.97
CA THR A 788 12.23 8.20 5.83
C THR A 788 13.45 9.00 5.36
N ASN A 789 14.19 8.57 4.34
CA ASN A 789 15.36 9.31 3.82
C ASN A 789 14.97 10.49 2.91
N ILE A 790 13.72 10.57 2.49
CA ILE A 790 13.25 11.58 1.54
C ILE A 790 11.76 11.86 1.77
N ASN A 791 11.36 13.12 1.71
CA ASN A 791 9.95 13.48 1.69
C ASN A 791 9.36 13.26 0.28
N GLN A 792 8.03 13.13 0.20
CA GLN A 792 7.34 12.85 -1.07
C GLN A 792 7.43 14.00 -2.10
N ASP A 793 7.79 15.21 -1.64
CA ASP A 793 8.04 16.41 -2.47
C ASP A 793 9.52 16.51 -2.94
N GLY A 794 10.38 15.55 -2.58
CA GLY A 794 11.80 15.55 -2.95
C GLY A 794 12.72 16.29 -1.98
N THR A 795 12.20 16.88 -0.91
CA THR A 795 13.04 17.51 0.13
C THR A 795 13.66 16.45 1.04
N LEU A 796 14.94 16.64 1.38
CA LEU A 796 15.61 15.80 2.38
C LEU A 796 15.22 16.25 3.80
N PRO A 797 14.84 15.32 4.70
CA PRO A 797 14.50 15.68 6.06
C PRO A 797 15.78 15.91 6.89
N THR A 798 15.89 17.09 7.52
CA THR A 798 16.98 17.43 8.45
C THR A 798 17.06 16.51 9.65
N PHE A 799 15.92 16.03 10.14
CA PHE A 799 15.86 15.00 11.17
C PHE A 799 15.29 13.76 10.50
N VAL A 800 15.94 12.60 10.54
CA VAL A 800 15.37 11.40 9.92
C VAL A 800 14.61 10.61 10.99
N GLU A 801 13.34 10.28 10.76
CA GLU A 801 12.68 9.28 11.63
C GLU A 801 13.41 7.94 11.43
N PRO A 802 13.92 7.29 12.49
CA PRO A 802 14.62 6.02 12.36
C PRO A 802 13.75 5.01 11.61
N SER A 803 14.23 4.54 10.45
CA SER A 803 13.45 3.68 9.57
C SER A 803 13.04 2.39 10.29
N TRP A 804 13.94 1.84 11.12
CA TRP A 804 13.74 0.63 11.90
C TRP A 804 12.73 0.76 13.06
N LEU A 805 12.41 1.98 13.50
CA LEU A 805 11.39 2.24 14.54
C LEU A 805 10.04 2.67 13.97
N SER A 806 9.97 2.92 12.65
CA SER A 806 8.79 3.45 11.97
C SER A 806 8.13 2.41 11.08
N HIS A 807 8.50 2.36 9.81
CA HIS A 807 8.01 1.35 8.85
C HIS A 807 8.78 0.04 8.97
N ASN A 808 10.02 0.09 9.47
CA ASN A 808 10.93 -1.03 9.69
C ASN A 808 11.09 -1.89 8.43
N THR A 809 11.38 -1.21 7.30
CA THR A 809 11.61 -1.80 5.97
C THR A 809 12.76 -1.08 5.25
N TYR A 810 13.34 -1.71 4.24
CA TYR A 810 14.39 -1.14 3.40
C TYR A 810 14.25 -1.67 1.96
N ARG A 811 14.37 -0.79 0.95
CA ARG A 811 14.02 -1.08 -0.47
C ARG A 811 12.61 -1.65 -0.64
N SER A 812 11.66 -1.11 0.15
CA SER A 812 10.22 -1.36 0.01
C SER A 812 9.52 -0.10 -0.46
N SER A 813 8.62 -0.24 -1.42
CA SER A 813 7.79 0.84 -1.95
C SER A 813 6.54 1.09 -1.10
N THR A 814 6.18 0.14 -0.23
CA THR A 814 4.93 0.14 0.52
C THR A 814 4.95 1.20 1.62
N LEU A 815 4.16 2.26 1.46
CA LEU A 815 3.83 3.20 2.53
C LEU A 815 3.08 2.47 3.64
N ARG A 816 3.79 2.20 4.72
CA ARG A 816 3.22 1.59 5.92
C ARG A 816 2.81 2.69 6.87
N ALA A 817 1.52 2.80 7.15
CA ALA A 817 1.05 3.57 8.29
C ALA A 817 1.70 2.97 9.53
N THR A 818 2.70 3.67 10.06
CA THR A 818 3.28 3.40 11.36
C THR A 818 2.12 3.53 12.35
N VAL A 819 1.79 2.44 13.08
CA VAL A 819 0.56 2.30 13.90
C VAL A 819 0.15 3.65 14.47
N GLY A 820 -0.97 4.21 13.98
CA GLY A 820 -1.32 5.62 14.20
C GLY A 820 -1.17 6.08 15.65
N GLY A 821 -0.82 7.35 15.83
CA GLY A 821 -0.56 7.94 17.15
C GLY A 821 -1.62 8.96 17.56
N GLU A 822 -1.73 9.22 18.87
CA GLU A 822 -2.46 10.38 19.39
C GLU A 822 -1.51 11.19 20.28
N SER A 823 -1.64 12.52 20.25
CA SER A 823 -1.02 13.34 21.28
C SER A 823 -1.71 13.06 22.63
N PRO A 824 -1.10 13.45 23.76
CA PRO A 824 -1.85 13.63 24.99
C PRO A 824 -3.02 14.60 24.79
N ILE A 825 -4.06 14.50 25.61
CA ILE A 825 -5.08 15.55 25.69
C ILE A 825 -4.52 16.70 26.51
N PHE A 826 -4.35 17.85 25.88
CA PHE A 826 -3.95 19.08 26.55
C PHE A 826 -5.16 19.70 27.24
N GLY A 827 -4.97 20.21 28.46
CA GLY A 827 -6.05 20.81 29.24
C GLY A 827 -6.97 19.76 29.89
N TYR A 828 -8.28 19.85 29.63
CA TYR A 828 -9.31 19.10 30.35
C TYR A 828 -10.26 18.40 29.38
N SER A 829 -10.49 17.10 29.62
CA SER A 829 -11.30 16.21 28.76
C SER A 829 -12.68 15.87 29.33
N ASN A 830 -13.13 16.61 30.35
CA ASN A 830 -14.36 16.35 31.08
C ASN A 830 -15.61 16.98 30.44
N THR A 831 -15.46 17.71 29.33
CA THR A 831 -16.56 18.32 28.57
C THR A 831 -16.87 17.55 27.28
N GLN A 832 -17.77 18.04 26.42
CA GLN A 832 -18.18 17.31 25.23
C GLN A 832 -17.07 17.34 24.17
N GLN A 833 -16.63 16.17 23.72
CA GLN A 833 -15.66 16.04 22.64
C GLN A 833 -16.36 16.23 21.28
N SER A 834 -15.73 16.98 20.40
CA SER A 834 -16.05 17.03 18.97
C SER A 834 -14.81 16.71 18.16
N GLN A 835 -14.96 15.80 17.19
CA GLN A 835 -13.89 15.42 16.27
C GLN A 835 -13.96 16.27 15.01
N ARG A 836 -12.80 16.69 14.52
CA ARG A 836 -12.66 17.48 13.30
C ARG A 836 -11.59 16.84 12.44
N VAL A 837 -12.01 16.17 11.37
CA VAL A 837 -11.11 15.61 10.37
C VAL A 837 -10.41 16.76 9.65
N VAL A 838 -9.09 16.67 9.55
CA VAL A 838 -8.26 17.63 8.82
C VAL A 838 -8.51 17.43 7.33
N THR A 839 -8.85 18.53 6.66
CA THR A 839 -9.12 18.58 5.24
C THR A 839 -7.81 18.60 4.44
N ALA A 840 -7.90 18.37 3.13
CA ALA A 840 -6.72 18.31 2.25
C ALA A 840 -5.89 19.60 2.21
N ASP A 841 -6.43 20.73 2.69
CA ASP A 841 -5.70 22.00 2.82
C ASP A 841 -4.77 22.05 4.06
N ASN A 842 -4.79 21.00 4.90
CA ASN A 842 -3.98 20.87 6.11
C ASN A 842 -4.10 22.05 7.08
N GLN A 843 -5.23 22.75 7.11
CA GLN A 843 -5.40 23.94 7.95
C GLN A 843 -6.15 23.67 9.26
N MET A 844 -5.74 24.35 10.33
CA MET A 844 -6.47 24.46 11.59
C MET A 844 -6.94 25.90 11.82
N TYR A 845 -8.23 26.07 12.07
CA TYR A 845 -8.87 27.36 12.30
C TYR A 845 -9.19 27.53 13.79
N LEU A 846 -8.88 28.71 14.33
CA LEU A 846 -9.16 29.04 15.72
C LEU A 846 -9.79 30.43 15.87
N ARG A 847 -10.70 30.57 16.84
CA ARG A 847 -11.05 31.87 17.42
C ARG A 847 -10.38 32.03 18.76
N SER A 848 -9.78 33.20 18.99
CA SER A 848 -9.14 33.50 20.26
C SER A 848 -9.24 34.98 20.64
N GLY A 849 -9.36 35.22 21.94
CA GLY A 849 -9.32 36.52 22.60
C GLY A 849 -8.45 36.45 23.85
N PHE A 850 -9.07 36.61 25.02
CA PHE A 850 -8.39 36.44 26.32
C PHE A 850 -8.14 34.98 26.71
N ALA A 851 -8.76 34.04 25.97
CA ALA A 851 -8.56 32.60 26.04
C ALA A 851 -8.78 32.00 24.63
N ILE A 852 -8.79 30.66 24.52
CA ILE A 852 -9.14 29.98 23.26
C ILE A 852 -10.65 29.74 23.22
N ASP A 853 -11.33 30.40 22.28
CA ASP A 853 -12.79 30.41 22.19
C ASP A 853 -13.33 29.24 21.37
N ALA A 854 -12.70 28.91 20.24
CA ALA A 854 -13.11 27.80 19.39
C ALA A 854 -11.99 27.28 18.50
N ILE A 855 -12.07 26.00 18.12
CA ILE A 855 -11.10 25.29 17.25
C ILE A 855 -11.84 24.44 16.21
N GLY A 856 -11.36 24.37 14.97
CA GLY A 856 -11.89 23.47 13.96
C GLY A 856 -10.96 23.33 12.75
N THR A 857 -11.40 22.59 11.73
CA THR A 857 -10.64 22.33 10.50
C THR A 857 -11.15 23.13 9.29
N THR A 858 -12.23 23.88 9.46
CA THR A 858 -12.64 24.94 8.51
C THR A 858 -13.23 26.12 9.29
N ALA A 859 -13.27 27.31 8.67
CA ALA A 859 -13.85 28.51 9.28
C ALA A 859 -15.32 28.35 9.70
N ASN A 860 -16.06 27.45 9.05
CA ASN A 860 -17.48 27.16 9.32
C ASN A 860 -17.68 25.94 10.25
N ASN A 861 -16.61 25.23 10.62
CA ASN A 861 -16.65 23.99 11.38
C ASN A 861 -15.94 24.07 12.74
N LEU A 862 -15.99 25.25 13.37
CA LEU A 862 -15.38 25.49 14.67
C LEU A 862 -16.21 24.86 15.81
N VAL A 863 -15.51 24.38 16.83
CA VAL A 863 -16.03 23.80 18.07
C VAL A 863 -15.56 24.67 19.23
N GLY A 864 -16.52 25.21 19.98
CA GLY A 864 -16.30 26.21 21.02
C GLY A 864 -17.33 27.33 20.90
N GLY A 865 -17.62 28.01 21.99
CA GLY A 865 -18.95 28.62 22.10
C GLY A 865 -19.16 29.92 21.32
N PRO A 866 -20.42 30.17 20.89
CA PRO A 866 -20.98 31.51 20.85
C PRO A 866 -21.44 31.93 22.25
N VAL A 867 -21.14 33.17 22.65
CA VAL A 867 -21.73 33.79 23.85
C VAL A 867 -22.89 34.65 23.39
N GLN A 868 -24.11 34.33 23.84
CA GLN A 868 -25.31 35.17 23.69
C GLN A 868 -25.54 35.75 22.27
N GLY A 869 -25.43 34.93 21.23
CA GLY A 869 -25.69 35.36 19.85
C GLY A 869 -24.53 36.11 19.16
N THR A 870 -23.34 36.13 19.76
CA THR A 870 -22.08 36.53 19.10
C THR A 870 -21.05 35.41 19.19
N ASN A 871 -20.31 35.19 18.11
CA ASN A 871 -19.15 34.30 18.09
C ASN A 871 -18.04 34.91 18.97
N GLY A 872 -17.75 34.33 20.14
CA GLY A 872 -16.65 34.79 21.01
C GLY A 872 -15.29 34.65 20.31
N GLY A 873 -14.36 35.57 20.60
CA GLY A 873 -13.03 35.61 20.01
C GLY A 873 -12.98 36.10 18.55
N VAL A 874 -11.79 36.53 18.12
CA VAL A 874 -11.55 36.91 16.72
C VAL A 874 -11.04 35.68 15.96
N LEU A 875 -11.60 35.40 14.78
CA LEU A 875 -11.06 34.37 13.88
C LEU A 875 -9.65 34.76 13.46
N ARG A 876 -8.69 33.88 13.72
CA ARG A 876 -7.28 34.11 13.41
C ARG A 876 -6.92 33.57 12.03
N ALA A 877 -5.75 33.96 11.54
CA ALA A 877 -5.14 33.26 10.42
C ALA A 877 -5.02 31.77 10.79
N PRO A 878 -5.33 30.85 9.86
CA PRO A 878 -5.25 29.43 10.13
C PRO A 878 -3.79 28.99 10.37
N ILE A 879 -3.64 27.90 11.10
CA ILE A 879 -2.36 27.25 11.35
C ILE A 879 -2.20 26.12 10.33
N ALA A 880 -1.12 26.17 9.55
CA ALA A 880 -0.74 25.11 8.63
C ALA A 880 -0.20 23.90 9.42
N LEU A 881 -1.00 22.83 9.51
CA LEU A 881 -0.69 21.66 10.35
C LEU A 881 0.46 20.82 9.79
N ASP A 882 0.68 20.85 8.48
CA ASP A 882 1.80 20.24 7.76
C ASP A 882 3.15 20.91 8.09
N GLN A 883 3.11 22.19 8.46
CA GLN A 883 4.26 22.99 8.88
C GLN A 883 4.45 23.02 10.40
N LEU A 884 3.57 22.38 11.18
CA LEU A 884 3.60 22.46 12.64
C LEU A 884 4.70 21.54 13.21
N GLN A 885 5.66 22.11 13.94
CA GLN A 885 6.74 21.37 14.59
C GLN A 885 6.40 21.04 16.05
N SER A 886 5.89 22.01 16.80
CA SER A 886 5.52 21.79 18.21
C SER A 886 4.40 22.70 18.67
N VAL A 887 3.73 22.28 19.73
CA VAL A 887 2.67 23.03 20.41
C VAL A 887 2.95 23.12 21.90
N GLU A 888 2.74 24.30 22.47
CA GLU A 888 2.74 24.53 23.91
C GLU A 888 1.35 25.04 24.32
N VAL A 889 0.65 24.26 25.14
CA VAL A 889 -0.70 24.55 25.59
C VAL A 889 -0.69 24.95 27.05
N THR A 890 -1.17 26.16 27.35
CA THR A 890 -1.41 26.61 28.71
C THR A 890 -2.89 26.47 29.07
N SER A 891 -3.18 25.66 30.08
CA SER A 891 -4.52 25.50 30.65
C SER A 891 -4.57 26.00 32.10
N GLY A 892 -5.73 26.40 32.60
CA GLY A 892 -5.86 26.86 33.99
C GLY A 892 -7.25 27.37 34.36
N LEU A 893 -7.41 27.77 35.63
CA LEU A 893 -8.64 28.36 36.15
C LEU A 893 -8.77 29.80 35.64
N TYR A 894 -9.69 30.02 34.70
CA TYR A 894 -9.94 31.32 34.10
C TYR A 894 -10.65 32.26 35.08
N ASN A 895 -10.31 33.55 35.08
CA ASN A 895 -10.81 34.53 36.06
C ASN A 895 -12.33 34.67 36.09
N TRP A 896 -13.01 34.35 34.99
CA TRP A 896 -14.47 34.39 34.87
C TRP A 896 -15.14 33.02 35.00
N GLY A 897 -14.39 32.02 35.47
CA GLY A 897 -14.89 30.71 35.86
C GLY A 897 -14.60 29.60 34.86
N GLY A 898 -14.38 28.40 35.41
CA GLY A 898 -14.06 27.20 34.67
C GLY A 898 -12.57 27.03 34.38
N TYR A 899 -12.22 25.80 34.05
CA TYR A 899 -10.87 25.38 33.72
C TYR A 899 -10.77 25.23 32.21
N HIS A 900 -9.95 26.05 31.56
CA HIS A 900 -9.93 26.22 30.11
C HIS A 900 -8.52 26.19 29.55
N ILE A 901 -8.38 25.99 28.24
CA ILE A 901 -7.17 26.34 27.51
C ILE A 901 -7.17 27.86 27.33
N VAL A 902 -6.20 28.52 27.97
CA VAL A 902 -6.12 29.98 28.00
C VAL A 902 -5.10 30.53 27.02
N ALA A 903 -4.11 29.73 26.62
CA ALA A 903 -3.20 30.09 25.53
C ALA A 903 -2.65 28.84 24.82
N ILE A 904 -2.35 28.98 23.53
CA ILE A 904 -1.63 27.99 22.74
C ILE A 904 -0.54 28.72 21.95
N LYS A 905 0.71 28.27 22.07
CA LYS A 905 1.81 28.66 21.20
C LYS A 905 2.05 27.54 20.19
N PHE A 906 1.99 27.87 18.91
CA PHE A 906 2.40 26.99 17.83
C PHE A 906 3.79 27.42 17.36
N THR A 907 4.69 26.46 17.18
CA THR A 907 6.02 26.67 16.58
C THR A 907 6.06 25.88 15.29
N MET A 908 6.39 26.54 14.20
CA MET A 908 6.43 25.99 12.85
C MET A 908 7.83 25.45 12.54
N LYS A 909 7.96 24.60 11.53
CA LYS A 909 9.23 23.99 11.10
C LYS A 909 10.28 25.03 10.68
N ASP A 910 9.84 26.18 10.14
CA ASP A 910 10.70 27.32 9.79
C ASP A 910 11.22 28.12 11.01
N GLY A 911 10.92 27.67 12.24
CA GLY A 911 11.28 28.33 13.49
C GLY A 911 10.38 29.52 13.85
N SER A 912 9.43 29.91 13.00
CA SER A 912 8.44 30.92 13.33
C SER A 912 7.48 30.40 14.41
N SER A 913 6.88 31.31 15.18
CA SER A 913 5.88 30.90 16.18
C SER A 913 4.75 31.92 16.31
N VAL A 914 3.56 31.41 16.64
CA VAL A 914 2.38 32.23 16.90
C VAL A 914 1.76 31.85 18.24
N LEU A 915 1.51 32.85 19.09
CA LEU A 915 0.84 32.69 20.37
C LEU A 915 -0.59 33.20 20.26
N LEU A 916 -1.56 32.33 20.56
CA LEU A 916 -2.99 32.66 20.58
C LEU A 916 -3.53 32.55 22.01
N GLY A 917 -4.45 33.44 22.39
CA GLY A 917 -4.99 33.53 23.75
C GLY A 917 -4.10 34.36 24.70
N SER A 918 -4.33 34.24 26.02
CA SER A 918 -3.55 34.94 27.04
C SER A 918 -3.50 34.18 28.35
N THR A 919 -2.31 34.02 28.92
CA THR A 919 -2.15 33.43 30.26
C THR A 919 -2.46 34.43 31.37
N HIS A 920 -2.63 35.73 31.08
CA HIS A 920 -2.78 36.78 32.11
C HIS A 920 -4.05 36.61 32.95
N TYR A 921 -5.11 36.07 32.35
CA TYR A 921 -6.43 36.00 32.96
C TYR A 921 -6.75 34.64 33.61
N ALA A 922 -5.72 33.92 34.04
CA ALA A 922 -5.87 32.60 34.63
C ALA A 922 -4.96 32.39 35.85
N SER A 923 -5.40 31.51 36.74
CA SER A 923 -4.67 31.00 37.90
C SER A 923 -4.55 29.47 37.80
N ASN A 924 -3.75 28.84 38.66
CA ASN A 924 -3.51 27.38 38.65
C ASN A 924 -3.12 26.85 37.27
N LYS A 925 -2.16 27.52 36.61
CA LYS A 925 -1.79 27.24 35.23
C LYS A 925 -0.97 25.95 35.13
N LYS A 926 -1.25 25.16 34.10
CA LYS A 926 -0.45 24.03 33.66
C LYS A 926 0.01 24.31 32.23
N VAL A 927 1.30 24.13 31.96
CA VAL A 927 1.88 24.22 30.63
C VAL A 927 2.25 22.82 30.19
N GLU A 928 1.83 22.45 28.98
CA GLU A 928 2.07 21.14 28.39
C GLU A 928 2.64 21.37 26.99
N THR A 929 3.78 20.76 26.70
CA THR A 929 4.46 20.88 25.41
C THR A 929 4.44 19.54 24.71
N TYR A 930 4.28 19.58 23.39
CA TYR A 930 4.30 18.39 22.55
C TYR A 930 4.93 18.70 21.20
N THR A 931 5.88 17.87 20.81
CA THR A 931 6.49 17.91 19.47
C THR A 931 5.69 16.98 18.57
N VAL A 932 5.29 17.50 17.42
CA VAL A 932 4.63 16.67 16.40
C VAL A 932 5.65 15.62 15.94
N PRO A 933 5.34 14.32 16.01
CA PRO A 933 6.28 13.31 15.55
C PRO A 933 6.56 13.50 14.07
N GLN A 934 7.81 13.30 13.68
CA GLN A 934 8.22 13.55 12.31
C GLN A 934 7.60 12.55 11.33
N GLY A 935 7.36 12.95 10.08
CA GLY A 935 6.67 12.12 9.08
C GLY A 935 5.18 11.90 9.35
N LYS A 936 4.68 12.28 10.54
CA LYS A 936 3.29 12.08 10.92
C LYS A 936 2.40 13.24 10.48
N ARG A 937 1.39 12.92 9.67
CA ARG A 937 0.33 13.87 9.31
C ARG A 937 -0.72 13.92 10.41
N ILE A 938 -1.08 15.13 10.87
CA ILE A 938 -2.27 15.32 11.72
C ILE A 938 -3.51 15.11 10.86
N LYS A 939 -4.22 14.01 11.06
CA LYS A 939 -5.44 13.69 10.30
C LYS A 939 -6.71 14.18 10.96
N GLN A 940 -6.66 14.41 12.28
CA GLN A 940 -7.84 14.79 13.04
C GLN A 940 -7.44 15.61 14.27
N ILE A 941 -8.32 16.54 14.62
CA ILE A 941 -8.25 17.35 15.84
C ILE A 941 -9.47 17.03 16.70
N ASN A 942 -9.23 16.65 17.94
CA ASN A 942 -10.29 16.48 18.93
C ASN A 942 -10.33 17.72 19.83
N VAL A 943 -11.52 18.29 19.99
CA VAL A 943 -11.74 19.51 20.79
C VAL A 943 -12.80 19.23 21.85
N TRP A 944 -12.49 19.55 23.10
CA TRP A 944 -13.41 19.46 24.22
C TRP A 944 -13.95 20.85 24.55
N THR A 945 -15.27 21.00 24.48
CA THR A 945 -15.97 22.24 24.87
C THR A 945 -17.21 21.92 25.72
N GLY A 946 -17.41 22.65 26.82
CA GLY A 946 -18.58 22.58 27.70
C GLY A 946 -19.47 23.82 27.58
N GLY A 947 -19.11 24.77 26.71
CA GLY A 947 -19.79 26.04 26.57
C GLY A 947 -18.99 27.06 25.77
N TRP A 948 -18.63 28.16 26.40
CA TRP A 948 -18.10 29.37 25.77
C TRP A 948 -16.60 29.40 25.45
N LEU A 949 -15.79 28.45 25.93
CA LEU A 949 -14.36 28.35 25.67
C LEU A 949 -13.97 26.89 25.40
N VAL A 950 -12.75 26.68 24.92
CA VAL A 950 -12.17 25.34 24.73
C VAL A 950 -11.53 24.88 26.03
N GLU A 951 -11.94 23.72 26.55
CA GLU A 951 -11.31 23.13 27.74
C GLU A 951 -10.21 22.13 27.41
N GLY A 952 -10.27 21.47 26.25
CA GLY A 952 -9.26 20.46 25.87
C GLY A 952 -9.02 20.35 24.37
N LEU A 953 -7.82 19.86 24.02
CA LEU A 953 -7.34 19.71 22.64
C LEU A 953 -6.49 18.45 22.52
N GLN A 954 -6.58 17.74 21.40
CA GLN A 954 -5.72 16.60 21.07
C GLN A 954 -5.56 16.49 19.55
N PHE A 955 -4.36 16.09 19.11
CA PHE A 955 -4.04 15.78 17.72
C PHE A 955 -4.01 14.26 17.51
N VAL A 956 -4.51 13.81 16.37
CA VAL A 956 -4.48 12.41 15.94
C VAL A 956 -3.66 12.32 14.67
N PHE A 957 -2.74 11.36 14.63
CA PHE A 957 -1.78 11.16 13.57
C PHE A 957 -2.18 9.97 12.67
N ASP A 958 -1.81 10.05 11.40
CA ASP A 958 -1.79 8.89 10.50
C ASP A 958 -0.63 7.95 10.82
#